data_AF-A0A1C3YLL2-F1
#
_entry.id   AF-A0A1C3YLL2-F1
#
_cell.length_a   1.000
_cell.length_b   1.000
_cell.length_c   1.000
_cell.angle_alpha   90.00
_cell.angle_beta   90.00
_cell.angle_gamma   90.00
#
_symmetry.space_group_name_H-M   'P 1'
#
loop_
_entity.id
_entity.type
_entity.pdbx_description
1 polymer ?
#
loop_
_entity_poly.entity_id
_entity_poly.type
_entity_poly.pdbx_seq_one_letter_code
_entity_poly.pdbx_strand_id
1 'polypeptide(L)'
;MASASPQCQALRGDKQRCTEEATHANQLFCLLHSRQAQGLYVGYKRRNAKLEYLEKDSPEYLAKTKTPLVNDDFSAVNDEETIQDVINHLLTKYSTLNRVIEARKQHHMRFYSISYDYGHQLYIDKLVNQRHITLGALERARKRFLAMHYENERWYSWVKHAQDEQEENREKEQKKVKQEAALFQRHMKQLEARLEIMRRKEEKRLQDAFLDEAYKERMAQNDDNADDAAWDPIEDMEEDKRNQYIDLIKHFLWMPVDLEEIPSTTHDASSDTPSVDVPSVFVPTSEPEASTSSATAMVKAKKKKAKSGSKKTSSIEDGLVGQMKLLAIAKRPRSNRESELKEPDKKNIEIEEEMRKRLREGANKNRQIMPGTQIVGTMVNPHTTWDKTAPMPEDEIDDVIRDIREIKLYLFCRLILSQASLLPAALKANNVQEFLDDNTVAESDLRDLCLRVAEPTLQDIRDASADFAHGDKPDEISVDDTDDDDDETLEDLARSDTKYSHLHTRNWFIDRAKRYVEEKKKKKKKKNKSKGSESKSKVTICEKSIWNHASQNVMSRDGWLQFSIMAKDCNLQHAIQLCRNWSEFSDLSLLAMWQYFLASNWDSWGVNTLTQQLQQFGFFPYFADYNARTIMRYHQSGNRSAVRRQHDMIEARNILVGSMKRNDPVTRRFLQYLLIRAGEVLVMVRDGKTGRVITASPKEHLWTYRKKTGLGRAARDEWENILEMGPEFMKLTDQLREWRFGFNDFYDVYIWDLKPGQDEVEIFNKVSEDLRNAWRMKHTREMYNHMEPLLRSLHRDDSTGHTRQIKPGEHIESIWDAVMDERSIVKMIDVAGPHIIVHDDDDVEESLYMFYNEGNEAEDAVLFPDESTRKNFAFREISNDPQHDALRDQQMHTIRCLPNLWVTGSAQARKEKLDGKSRALLKKTGLMREPKKMNFDIRMETLETQEI
;
A
#
# COMPACT_ATOMS: atom_id res chain seq x y z
N MET A 1 72.85 -59.81 41.77
CA MET A 1 72.06 -60.09 40.55
C MET A 1 70.61 -60.15 40.95
N ALA A 2 69.83 -59.10 40.67
CA ALA A 2 68.42 -59.06 41.03
C ALA A 2 67.65 -60.04 40.12
N SER A 3 66.88 -60.96 40.72
CA SER A 3 65.97 -61.84 40.01
C SER A 3 64.98 -61.00 39.20
N ALA A 4 65.01 -61.12 37.87
CA ALA A 4 64.09 -60.43 36.98
C ALA A 4 62.67 -60.90 37.29
N SER A 5 61.91 -60.04 37.96
CA SER A 5 60.48 -60.11 38.12
C SER A 5 59.79 -60.47 36.78
N PRO A 6 58.88 -61.46 36.71
CA PRO A 6 58.19 -61.80 35.48
C PRO A 6 57.42 -60.57 34.98
N GLN A 7 57.58 -60.20 33.71
CA GLN A 7 56.97 -58.99 33.14
C GLN A 7 55.64 -59.30 32.45
N CYS A 8 54.66 -58.41 32.58
CA CYS A 8 53.32 -58.58 32.05
C CYS A 8 53.30 -58.74 30.51
N GLN A 9 52.61 -59.78 30.01
CA GLN A 9 52.51 -60.10 28.58
C GLN A 9 51.44 -59.31 27.81
N ALA A 10 50.64 -58.47 28.48
CA ALA A 10 49.57 -57.71 27.83
C ALA A 10 50.14 -56.60 26.93
N LEU A 11 49.47 -56.35 25.81
CA LEU A 11 49.77 -55.25 24.91
C LEU A 11 48.93 -54.03 25.27
N ARG A 12 49.59 -52.87 25.40
CA ARG A 12 48.93 -51.56 25.52
C ARG A 12 48.33 -51.17 24.16
N GLY A 13 47.51 -50.12 24.12
CA GLY A 13 46.85 -49.62 22.90
C GLY A 13 47.79 -49.44 21.70
N ASP A 14 49.06 -49.11 21.97
CA ASP A 14 50.11 -48.88 20.97
C ASP A 14 50.88 -50.16 20.57
N LYS A 15 50.35 -51.35 20.90
CA LYS A 15 50.94 -52.68 20.66
C LYS A 15 52.29 -52.93 21.34
N GLN A 16 52.70 -52.06 22.28
CA GLN A 16 53.87 -52.26 23.13
C GLN A 16 53.51 -53.11 24.36
N ARG A 17 54.44 -53.96 24.81
CA ARG A 17 54.25 -54.81 25.99
C ARG A 17 54.20 -53.97 27.27
N CYS A 18 53.35 -54.37 28.21
CA CYS A 18 53.27 -53.71 29.50
C CYS A 18 54.58 -53.86 30.27
N THR A 19 55.05 -52.76 30.87
CA THR A 19 56.32 -52.74 31.61
C THR A 19 56.20 -53.19 33.07
N GLU A 20 54.99 -53.40 33.58
CA GLU A 20 54.72 -53.77 34.98
C GLU A 20 54.99 -55.25 35.28
N GLU A 21 55.32 -55.54 36.55
CA GLU A 21 55.55 -56.89 37.06
C GLU A 21 54.24 -57.72 37.09
N ALA A 22 54.34 -58.98 36.66
CA ALA A 22 53.24 -59.92 36.55
C ALA A 22 52.92 -60.57 37.90
N THR A 23 52.21 -59.80 38.73
CA THR A 23 51.87 -60.15 40.12
C THR A 23 50.66 -61.07 40.28
N HIS A 24 50.00 -61.50 39.20
CA HIS A 24 48.83 -62.39 39.26
C HIS A 24 49.22 -63.88 39.33
N ALA A 25 48.31 -64.74 39.84
CA ALA A 25 48.56 -66.16 40.13
C ALA A 25 49.19 -66.99 38.99
N ASN A 26 49.00 -66.61 37.73
CA ASN A 26 49.55 -67.31 36.56
C ASN A 26 50.89 -66.71 36.06
N GLN A 27 51.41 -65.65 36.70
CA GLN A 27 52.63 -64.91 36.33
C GLN A 27 52.66 -64.36 34.88
N LEU A 28 51.53 -64.35 34.17
CA LEU A 28 51.42 -63.84 32.80
C LEU A 28 51.04 -62.36 32.73
N PHE A 29 50.26 -61.86 33.69
CA PHE A 29 49.74 -60.50 33.69
C PHE A 29 49.95 -59.81 35.04
N CYS A 30 50.11 -58.48 35.03
CA CYS A 30 49.99 -57.68 36.24
C CYS A 30 48.52 -57.70 36.73
N LEU A 31 48.29 -57.31 37.99
CA LEU A 31 46.97 -57.35 38.60
C LEU A 31 45.90 -56.57 37.79
N LEU A 32 46.28 -55.40 37.24
CA LEU A 32 45.40 -54.59 36.39
C LEU A 32 45.03 -55.31 35.09
N HIS A 33 46.01 -55.82 34.35
CA HIS A 33 45.78 -56.47 33.07
C HIS A 33 45.10 -57.83 33.21
N SER A 34 45.32 -58.56 34.31
CA SER A 34 44.54 -59.75 34.64
C SER A 34 43.05 -59.42 34.82
N ARG A 35 42.75 -58.36 35.59
CA ARG A 35 41.37 -57.89 35.79
C ARG A 35 40.74 -57.40 34.49
N GLN A 36 41.51 -56.73 33.63
CA GLN A 36 41.04 -56.29 32.31
C GLN A 36 40.82 -57.47 31.34
N ALA A 37 41.72 -58.46 31.32
CA ALA A 37 41.57 -59.66 30.50
C ALA A 37 40.33 -60.45 30.91
N GLN A 38 40.15 -60.69 32.21
CA GLN A 38 38.96 -61.34 32.74
C GLN A 38 37.69 -60.52 32.48
N GLY A 39 37.75 -59.20 32.63
CA GLY A 39 36.64 -58.30 32.34
C GLY A 39 36.22 -58.34 30.86
N LEU A 40 37.19 -58.35 29.95
CA LEU A 40 36.94 -58.47 28.50
C LEU A 40 36.45 -59.88 28.14
N TYR A 41 36.98 -60.93 28.78
CA TYR A 41 36.54 -62.32 28.60
C TYR A 41 35.08 -62.51 29.01
N VAL A 42 34.74 -62.13 30.24
CA VAL A 42 33.37 -62.16 30.76
C VAL A 42 32.46 -61.28 29.90
N GLY A 43 32.96 -60.12 29.47
CA GLY A 43 32.25 -59.19 28.60
C GLY A 43 31.87 -59.81 27.26
N TYR A 44 32.81 -60.42 26.52
CA TYR A 44 32.47 -61.04 25.24
C TYR A 44 31.61 -62.30 25.41
N LYS A 45 31.83 -63.12 26.44
CA LYS A 45 30.98 -64.30 26.75
C LYS A 45 29.54 -63.88 27.05
N ARG A 46 29.34 -62.81 27.82
CA ARG A 46 28.01 -62.22 28.08
C ARG A 46 27.34 -61.76 26.78
N ARG A 47 28.08 -61.13 25.87
CA ARG A 47 27.54 -60.73 24.55
C ARG A 47 27.25 -61.93 23.64
N ASN A 48 28.04 -63.01 23.73
CA ASN A 48 27.75 -64.25 23.01
C ASN A 48 26.48 -64.93 23.55
N ALA A 49 26.30 -64.95 24.87
CA ALA A 49 25.05 -65.42 25.49
C ALA A 49 23.86 -64.55 25.06
N LYS A 50 24.05 -63.23 24.91
CA LYS A 50 23.02 -62.33 24.35
C LYS A 50 22.71 -62.64 22.89
N LEU A 51 23.72 -63.00 22.08
CA LEU A 51 23.51 -63.44 20.71
C LEU A 51 22.68 -64.73 20.65
N GLU A 52 23.04 -65.72 21.48
CA GLU A 52 22.31 -66.99 21.60
C GLU A 52 20.87 -66.79 22.11
N TYR A 53 20.67 -65.83 23.01
CA TYR A 53 19.34 -65.42 23.46
C TYR A 53 18.51 -64.83 22.31
N LEU A 54 19.08 -63.93 21.50
CA LEU A 54 18.41 -63.37 20.32
C LEU A 54 18.09 -64.44 19.26
N GLU A 55 18.88 -65.51 19.15
CA GLU A 55 18.52 -66.62 18.25
C GLU A 55 17.32 -67.43 18.77
N LYS A 56 17.17 -67.55 20.09
CA LYS A 56 16.03 -68.22 20.73
C LYS A 56 14.77 -67.35 20.76
N ASP A 57 14.93 -66.05 20.93
CA ASP A 57 13.87 -65.05 21.03
C ASP A 57 13.71 -64.31 19.69
N SER A 58 13.37 -65.08 18.66
CA SER A 58 13.13 -64.54 17.32
C SER A 58 11.68 -64.02 17.20
N PRO A 59 11.44 -62.90 16.50
CA PRO A 59 10.10 -62.38 16.22
C PRO A 59 9.18 -63.46 15.64
N GLU A 60 7.90 -63.38 15.95
CA GLU A 60 6.92 -64.42 15.60
C GLU A 60 6.91 -64.74 14.09
N TYR A 61 7.11 -63.72 13.25
CA TYR A 61 7.28 -63.88 11.80
C TYR A 61 8.49 -64.77 11.47
N LEU A 62 9.68 -64.42 11.98
CA LEU A 62 10.93 -65.16 11.71
C LEU A 62 10.92 -66.57 12.29
N ALA A 63 10.21 -66.79 13.40
CA ALA A 63 10.04 -68.11 14.01
C ALA A 63 9.12 -69.04 13.18
N LYS A 64 8.13 -68.48 12.47
CA LYS A 64 7.15 -69.23 11.67
C LYS A 64 7.61 -69.47 10.23
N THR A 65 8.44 -68.60 9.67
CA THR A 65 8.95 -68.71 8.29
C THR A 65 9.92 -69.88 8.13
N LYS A 66 9.66 -70.74 7.14
CA LYS A 66 10.55 -71.86 6.75
C LYS A 66 11.65 -71.46 5.75
N THR A 67 11.60 -70.22 5.25
CA THR A 67 12.57 -69.66 4.31
C THR A 67 13.85 -69.28 5.04
N PRO A 68 15.04 -69.68 4.54
CA PRO A 68 16.30 -69.19 5.10
C PRO A 68 16.37 -67.67 4.98
N LEU A 69 16.85 -66.99 6.03
CA LEU A 69 16.95 -65.53 6.10
C LEU A 69 17.70 -64.89 4.90
N VAL A 70 18.60 -65.65 4.27
CA VAL A 70 19.33 -65.25 3.06
C VAL A 70 18.41 -64.97 1.88
N ASN A 71 17.29 -65.69 1.77
CA ASN A 71 16.39 -65.71 0.61
C ASN A 71 15.00 -65.09 0.89
N ASP A 72 14.77 -64.53 2.08
CA ASP A 72 13.49 -63.86 2.39
C ASP A 72 13.52 -62.39 1.95
N ASP A 73 12.54 -62.02 1.13
CA ASP A 73 12.31 -60.67 0.60
C ASP A 73 11.21 -59.91 1.39
N PHE A 74 10.62 -60.53 2.42
CA PHE A 74 9.62 -59.94 3.33
C PHE A 74 8.34 -59.42 2.63
N SER A 75 8.08 -59.83 1.39
CA SER A 75 6.92 -59.40 0.61
C SER A 75 5.58 -59.85 1.20
N ALA A 76 5.56 -60.90 2.02
CA ALA A 76 4.38 -61.41 2.69
C ALA A 76 3.93 -60.57 3.91
N VAL A 77 4.74 -59.59 4.35
CA VAL A 77 4.41 -58.72 5.49
C VAL A 77 3.70 -57.46 5.00
N ASN A 78 2.51 -57.20 5.53
CA ASN A 78 1.67 -56.04 5.22
C ASN A 78 1.37 -55.14 6.43
N ASP A 79 1.89 -55.49 7.61
CA ASP A 79 1.62 -54.78 8.87
C ASP A 79 2.88 -54.06 9.38
N GLU A 80 2.75 -52.77 9.71
CA GLU A 80 3.88 -51.86 9.99
C GLU A 80 4.61 -52.26 11.28
N GLU A 81 3.86 -52.63 12.32
CA GLU A 81 4.44 -53.05 13.60
C GLU A 81 5.27 -54.32 13.43
N THR A 82 4.75 -55.30 12.68
CA THR A 82 5.46 -56.57 12.46
C THR A 82 6.75 -56.42 11.67
N ILE A 83 6.80 -55.58 10.62
CA ILE A 83 8.03 -55.34 9.84
C ILE A 83 9.03 -54.52 10.67
N GLN A 84 8.56 -53.60 11.51
CA GLN A 84 9.40 -52.78 12.39
C GLN A 84 10.03 -53.63 13.50
N ASP A 85 9.29 -54.59 14.07
CA ASP A 85 9.82 -55.57 15.02
C ASP A 85 10.90 -56.45 14.40
N VAL A 86 10.70 -56.90 13.16
CA VAL A 86 11.72 -57.64 12.40
C VAL A 86 12.96 -56.76 12.17
N ILE A 87 12.81 -55.50 11.78
CA ILE A 87 13.93 -54.56 11.59
C ILE A 87 14.68 -54.32 12.91
N ASN A 88 13.96 -54.07 14.00
CA ASN A 88 14.54 -53.82 15.33
C ASN A 88 15.31 -55.05 15.84
N HIS A 89 14.75 -56.24 15.66
CA HIS A 89 15.42 -57.49 15.98
C HIS A 89 16.69 -57.69 15.15
N LEU A 90 16.62 -57.53 13.82
CA LEU A 90 17.78 -57.67 12.93
C LEU A 90 18.87 -56.63 13.23
N LEU A 91 18.50 -55.39 13.59
CA LEU A 91 19.44 -54.33 13.96
C LEU A 91 20.11 -54.64 15.31
N THR A 92 19.35 -55.12 16.29
CA THR A 92 19.88 -55.56 17.58
C THR A 92 20.82 -56.75 17.41
N LYS A 93 20.45 -57.70 16.55
CA LYS A 93 21.30 -58.85 16.19
C LYS A 93 22.57 -58.42 15.47
N TYR A 94 22.48 -57.53 14.48
CA TYR A 94 23.62 -57.00 13.73
C TYR A 94 24.60 -56.22 14.65
N SER A 95 24.09 -55.34 15.50
CA SER A 95 24.92 -54.59 16.46
C SER A 95 25.58 -55.51 17.50
N THR A 96 24.87 -56.54 17.97
CA THR A 96 25.41 -57.55 18.88
C THR A 96 26.49 -58.39 18.19
N LEU A 97 26.26 -58.82 16.93
CA LEU A 97 27.27 -59.52 16.12
C LEU A 97 28.55 -58.68 15.97
N ASN A 98 28.43 -57.40 15.61
CA ASN A 98 29.59 -56.50 15.51
C ASN A 98 30.34 -56.39 16.84
N ARG A 99 29.63 -56.17 17.95
CA ARG A 99 30.24 -56.04 19.28
C ARG A 99 30.87 -57.35 19.76
N VAL A 100 30.31 -58.51 19.43
CA VAL A 100 30.90 -59.82 19.75
C VAL A 100 32.17 -60.04 18.95
N ILE A 101 32.13 -59.81 17.63
CA ILE A 101 33.28 -59.93 16.74
C ILE A 101 34.40 -59.01 17.22
N GLU A 102 34.10 -57.73 17.45
CA GLU A 102 35.11 -56.75 17.87
C GLU A 102 35.66 -57.06 19.26
N ALA A 103 34.81 -57.37 20.24
CA ALA A 103 35.28 -57.70 21.59
C ALA A 103 36.16 -58.95 21.61
N ARG A 104 35.84 -59.96 20.80
CA ARG A 104 36.66 -61.17 20.69
C ARG A 104 37.97 -60.89 19.98
N LYS A 105 37.96 -60.03 18.95
CA LYS A 105 39.18 -59.55 18.29
C LYS A 105 40.07 -58.74 19.25
N GLN A 106 39.48 -57.80 20.00
CA GLN A 106 40.20 -56.97 20.97
C GLN A 106 40.75 -57.79 22.15
N HIS A 107 39.98 -58.73 22.69
CA HIS A 107 40.46 -59.65 23.73
C HIS A 107 41.65 -60.47 23.21
N HIS A 108 41.58 -60.97 21.98
CA HIS A 108 42.68 -61.74 21.43
C HIS A 108 43.93 -60.87 21.16
N MET A 109 43.75 -59.75 20.46
CA MET A 109 44.84 -58.84 20.10
C MET A 109 45.57 -58.23 21.30
N ARG A 110 44.87 -57.99 22.43
CA ARG A 110 45.49 -57.31 23.59
C ARG A 110 46.23 -58.27 24.52
N PHE A 111 45.85 -59.54 24.59
CA PHE A 111 46.38 -60.46 25.60
C PHE A 111 47.13 -61.66 25.01
N TYR A 112 47.09 -61.89 23.70
CA TYR A 112 47.78 -62.99 23.04
C TYR A 112 48.62 -62.49 21.87
N SER A 113 49.86 -62.94 21.79
CA SER A 113 50.82 -62.58 20.74
C SER A 113 50.74 -63.46 19.49
N ILE A 114 50.08 -64.62 19.59
CA ILE A 114 49.92 -65.60 18.51
C ILE A 114 48.62 -65.27 17.76
N SER A 115 48.63 -65.34 16.42
CA SER A 115 47.43 -65.22 15.58
C SER A 115 46.40 -66.31 15.92
N TYR A 116 45.10 -66.00 15.80
CA TYR A 116 43.98 -66.88 16.21
C TYR A 116 44.24 -68.36 15.95
N ASP A 117 43.98 -69.22 16.93
CA ASP A 117 43.96 -70.66 16.67
C ASP A 117 42.89 -70.98 15.59
N TYR A 118 43.09 -72.08 14.86
CA TYR A 118 42.24 -72.45 13.72
C TYR A 118 40.74 -72.49 14.10
N GLY A 119 40.40 -72.93 15.32
CA GLY A 119 39.02 -72.97 15.80
C GLY A 119 38.42 -71.59 16.09
N HIS A 120 39.18 -70.67 16.66
CA HIS A 120 38.77 -69.29 16.90
C HIS A 120 38.58 -68.52 15.60
N GLN A 121 39.47 -68.73 14.63
CA GLN A 121 39.37 -68.10 13.32
C GLN A 121 38.11 -68.55 12.58
N LEU A 122 37.85 -69.87 12.48
CA LEU A 122 36.63 -70.39 11.86
C LEU A 122 35.34 -69.88 12.51
N TYR A 123 35.34 -69.75 13.83
CA TYR A 123 34.18 -69.22 14.53
C TYR A 123 33.98 -67.73 14.27
N ILE A 124 35.05 -66.94 14.23
CA ILE A 124 34.97 -65.52 13.84
C ILE A 124 34.46 -65.39 12.41
N ASP A 125 34.94 -66.22 11.48
CA ASP A 125 34.51 -66.22 10.09
C ASP A 125 33.02 -66.62 9.97
N LYS A 126 32.55 -67.57 10.80
CA LYS A 126 31.12 -67.89 10.93
C LYS A 126 30.30 -66.68 11.40
N LEU A 127 30.73 -65.97 12.44
CA LEU A 127 30.04 -64.76 12.91
C LEU A 127 30.05 -63.64 11.87
N VAL A 128 31.15 -63.49 11.14
CA VAL A 128 31.27 -62.53 10.03
C VAL A 128 30.30 -62.88 8.91
N ASN A 129 30.14 -64.16 8.55
CA ASN A 129 29.16 -64.59 7.55
C ASN A 129 27.71 -64.32 8.03
N GLN A 130 27.37 -64.69 9.27
CA GLN A 130 26.07 -64.37 9.87
C GLN A 130 25.79 -62.86 9.87
N ARG A 131 26.82 -62.04 10.09
CA ARG A 131 26.71 -60.57 10.01
C ARG A 131 26.36 -60.09 8.60
N HIS A 132 26.98 -60.65 7.56
CA HIS A 132 26.65 -60.25 6.18
C HIS A 132 25.22 -60.67 5.80
N ILE A 133 24.79 -61.87 6.19
CA ILE A 133 23.42 -62.35 5.95
C ILE A 133 22.39 -61.47 6.66
N THR A 134 22.63 -61.14 7.94
CA THR A 134 21.72 -60.27 8.71
C THR A 134 21.66 -58.84 8.16
N LEU A 135 22.77 -58.30 7.65
CA LEU A 135 22.78 -57.00 6.99
C LEU A 135 21.95 -57.00 5.70
N GLY A 136 22.14 -58.00 4.83
CA GLY A 136 21.37 -58.10 3.60
C GLY A 136 19.87 -58.28 3.83
N ALA A 137 19.49 -59.06 4.85
CA ALA A 137 18.09 -59.19 5.25
C ALA A 137 17.52 -57.88 5.84
N LEU A 138 18.31 -57.14 6.63
CA LEU A 138 17.92 -55.84 7.17
C LEU A 138 17.68 -54.80 6.07
N GLU A 139 18.53 -54.77 5.04
CA GLU A 139 18.34 -53.89 3.87
C GLU A 139 17.03 -54.20 3.13
N ARG A 140 16.71 -55.48 2.93
CA ARG A 140 15.44 -55.91 2.30
C ARG A 140 14.22 -55.60 3.16
N ALA A 141 14.28 -55.87 4.46
CA ALA A 141 13.20 -55.52 5.39
C ALA A 141 12.95 -54.01 5.42
N ARG A 142 14.01 -53.18 5.43
CA ARG A 142 13.89 -51.72 5.32
C ARG A 142 13.30 -51.27 3.99
N LYS A 143 13.64 -51.92 2.87
CA LYS A 143 13.04 -51.62 1.58
C LYS A 143 11.54 -51.93 1.55
N ARG A 144 11.11 -53.03 2.19
CA ARG A 144 9.68 -53.35 2.35
C ARG A 144 8.96 -52.34 3.24
N PHE A 145 9.57 -51.96 4.37
CA PHE A 145 9.06 -50.90 5.25
C PHE A 145 8.88 -49.58 4.50
N LEU A 146 9.87 -49.17 3.69
CA LEU A 146 9.76 -47.96 2.85
C LEU A 146 8.67 -48.07 1.79
N ALA A 147 8.45 -49.24 1.18
CA ALA A 147 7.38 -49.43 0.21
C ALA A 147 5.99 -49.32 0.86
N MET A 148 5.82 -49.85 2.08
CA MET A 148 4.60 -49.68 2.86
C MET A 148 4.41 -48.23 3.31
N HIS A 149 5.49 -47.58 3.72
CA HIS A 149 5.48 -46.17 4.11
C HIS A 149 5.19 -45.24 2.92
N TYR A 150 5.64 -45.57 1.72
CA TYR A 150 5.33 -44.85 0.47
C TYR A 150 3.84 -44.93 0.08
N GLU A 151 3.15 -46.05 0.38
CA GLU A 151 1.69 -46.12 0.25
C GLU A 151 0.99 -45.23 1.30
N ASN A 152 1.56 -45.13 2.50
CA ASN A 152 1.19 -44.14 3.52
C ASN A 152 1.68 -42.70 3.16
N GLU A 153 2.57 -42.51 2.17
CA GLU A 153 3.11 -41.18 1.83
C GLU A 153 2.09 -40.29 1.10
N ARG A 154 1.02 -40.85 0.53
CA ARG A 154 -0.13 -40.02 0.10
C ARG A 154 -0.77 -39.29 1.28
N TRP A 155 -0.82 -39.96 2.43
CA TRP A 155 -1.19 -39.33 3.69
C TRP A 155 -0.06 -38.40 4.20
N TYR A 156 1.23 -38.74 4.05
CA TYR A 156 2.32 -37.77 4.33
C TYR A 156 2.29 -36.53 3.43
N SER A 157 1.83 -36.58 2.18
CA SER A 157 1.73 -35.39 1.33
C SER A 157 0.68 -34.41 1.86
N TRP A 158 -0.39 -34.94 2.44
CA TRP A 158 -1.40 -34.17 3.14
C TRP A 158 -0.88 -33.67 4.51
N VAL A 159 -0.19 -34.53 5.29
CA VAL A 159 0.45 -34.11 6.55
C VAL A 159 1.55 -33.09 6.30
N LYS A 160 2.32 -33.21 5.22
CA LYS A 160 3.36 -32.26 4.82
C LYS A 160 2.74 -30.94 4.38
N HIS A 161 1.63 -30.95 3.65
CA HIS A 161 0.89 -29.71 3.38
C HIS A 161 0.39 -29.06 4.68
N ALA A 162 -0.12 -29.85 5.63
CA ALA A 162 -0.53 -29.33 6.94
C ALA A 162 0.66 -28.86 7.80
N GLN A 163 1.83 -29.48 7.67
CA GLN A 163 3.08 -29.07 8.32
C GLN A 163 3.69 -27.84 7.66
N ASP A 164 3.63 -27.72 6.34
CA ASP A 164 4.06 -26.54 5.58
C ASP A 164 3.16 -25.34 5.92
N GLU A 165 1.84 -25.55 6.10
CA GLU A 165 0.90 -24.55 6.59
C GLU A 165 1.18 -24.15 8.06
N GLN A 166 1.54 -25.12 8.92
CA GLN A 166 2.01 -24.85 10.27
C GLN A 166 3.38 -24.16 10.31
N GLU A 167 4.30 -24.50 9.41
CA GLU A 167 5.62 -23.86 9.29
C GLU A 167 5.48 -22.44 8.75
N GLU A 168 4.58 -22.19 7.80
CA GLU A 168 4.26 -20.84 7.33
C GLU A 168 3.66 -19.99 8.46
N ASN A 169 2.79 -20.59 9.29
CA ASN A 169 2.26 -19.93 10.48
C ASN A 169 3.36 -19.70 11.54
N ARG A 170 4.26 -20.65 11.78
CA ARG A 170 5.43 -20.47 12.66
C ARG A 170 6.42 -19.45 12.12
N GLU A 171 6.60 -19.35 10.81
CA GLU A 171 7.43 -18.31 10.19
C GLU A 171 6.79 -16.93 10.34
N LYS A 172 5.46 -16.83 10.20
CA LYS A 172 4.71 -15.60 10.50
C LYS A 172 4.87 -15.23 11.97
N GLU A 173 4.73 -16.17 12.89
CA GLU A 173 4.98 -15.98 14.33
C GLU A 173 6.43 -15.60 14.62
N GLN A 174 7.43 -16.24 14.00
CA GLN A 174 8.85 -15.88 14.18
C GLN A 174 9.18 -14.49 13.63
N LYS A 175 8.57 -14.11 12.50
CA LYS A 175 8.71 -12.75 11.94
C LYS A 175 8.09 -11.72 12.88
N LYS A 176 6.91 -12.01 13.44
CA LYS A 176 6.27 -11.21 14.49
C LYS A 176 7.19 -11.09 15.72
N VAL A 177 7.66 -12.20 16.28
CA VAL A 177 8.60 -12.24 17.43
C VAL A 177 9.90 -11.48 17.17
N LYS A 178 10.41 -11.50 15.93
CA LYS A 178 11.61 -10.76 15.57
C LYS A 178 11.36 -9.25 15.40
N GLN A 179 10.21 -8.87 14.85
CA GLN A 179 9.78 -7.47 14.78
C GLN A 179 9.52 -6.94 16.20
N GLU A 180 8.85 -7.72 17.04
CA GLU A 180 8.67 -7.50 18.47
C GLU A 180 10.01 -7.23 19.16
N ALA A 181 10.95 -8.18 19.13
CA ALA A 181 12.24 -8.02 19.81
C ALA A 181 13.02 -6.78 19.34
N ALA A 182 12.93 -6.43 18.06
CA ALA A 182 13.59 -5.24 17.52
C ALA A 182 12.91 -3.93 17.96
N LEU A 183 11.58 -3.90 18.05
CA LEU A 183 10.80 -2.76 18.54
C LEU A 183 11.01 -2.58 20.05
N PHE A 184 10.91 -3.66 20.83
CA PHE A 184 11.14 -3.64 22.29
C PHE A 184 12.56 -3.17 22.63
N GLN A 185 13.60 -3.64 21.93
CA GLN A 185 14.98 -3.19 22.18
C GLN A 185 15.20 -1.70 21.88
N ARG A 186 14.44 -1.10 20.96
CA ARG A 186 14.55 0.32 20.65
C ARG A 186 13.81 1.17 21.68
N HIS A 187 12.57 0.81 21.99
CA HIS A 187 11.78 1.53 22.97
C HIS A 187 12.34 1.38 24.39
N MET A 188 12.87 0.21 24.78
CA MET A 188 13.57 0.07 26.05
C MET A 188 14.81 0.96 26.14
N LYS A 189 15.60 1.08 25.07
CA LYS A 189 16.75 2.02 25.07
C LYS A 189 16.31 3.47 25.22
N GLN A 190 15.16 3.86 24.67
CA GLN A 190 14.61 5.20 24.84
C GLN A 190 14.09 5.42 26.26
N LEU A 191 13.39 4.44 26.83
CA LEU A 191 12.87 4.47 28.19
C LEU A 191 14.00 4.46 29.22
N GLU A 192 14.99 3.58 29.07
CA GLU A 192 16.23 3.54 29.86
C GLU A 192 17.00 4.86 29.77
N ALA A 193 17.13 5.47 28.58
CA ALA A 193 17.78 6.76 28.43
C ALA A 193 17.02 7.87 29.16
N ARG A 194 15.68 7.83 29.19
CA ARG A 194 14.84 8.78 29.92
C ARG A 194 14.91 8.54 31.43
N LEU A 195 14.86 7.28 31.88
CA LEU A 195 15.06 6.89 33.27
C LEU A 195 16.47 7.26 33.75
N GLU A 196 17.49 7.18 32.90
CA GLU A 196 18.84 7.65 33.19
C GLU A 196 18.90 9.18 33.31
N ILE A 197 18.17 9.92 32.46
CA ILE A 197 18.06 11.38 32.58
C ILE A 197 17.32 11.77 33.87
N MET A 198 16.26 11.04 34.24
CA MET A 198 15.51 11.23 35.47
C MET A 198 16.33 10.83 36.69
N ARG A 199 16.98 9.66 36.69
CA ARG A 199 17.93 9.22 37.73
C ARG A 199 19.10 10.17 37.86
N ARG A 200 19.62 10.79 36.80
CA ARG A 200 20.65 11.85 36.94
C ARG A 200 20.10 13.14 37.53
N LYS A 201 18.83 13.48 37.27
CA LYS A 201 18.16 14.61 37.93
C LYS A 201 17.87 14.30 39.40
N GLU A 202 17.53 13.05 39.68
CA GLU A 202 17.25 12.52 41.01
C GLU A 202 18.53 12.33 41.81
N GLU A 203 19.62 11.82 41.24
CA GLU A 203 20.97 11.77 41.81
C GLU A 203 21.53 13.16 42.04
N LYS A 204 21.24 14.14 41.18
CA LYS A 204 21.55 15.55 41.47
C LYS A 204 20.75 16.06 42.66
N ARG A 205 19.45 15.76 42.72
CA ARG A 205 18.59 16.11 43.86
C ARG A 205 18.93 15.34 45.13
N LEU A 206 19.42 14.11 45.02
CA LEU A 206 19.90 13.26 46.10
C LEU A 206 21.30 13.68 46.51
N GLN A 207 22.14 14.22 45.63
CA GLN A 207 23.39 14.87 46.01
C GLN A 207 23.11 16.19 46.74
N ASP A 208 22.13 16.97 46.29
CA ASP A 208 21.67 18.18 46.96
C ASP A 208 20.99 17.85 48.31
N ALA A 209 20.16 16.80 48.34
CA ALA A 209 19.51 16.30 49.54
C ALA A 209 20.50 15.59 50.47
N PHE A 210 21.50 14.87 49.98
CA PHE A 210 22.59 14.26 50.76
C PHE A 210 23.52 15.33 51.33
N LEU A 211 23.70 16.47 50.67
CA LEU A 211 24.38 17.62 51.26
C LEU A 211 23.55 18.23 52.42
N ASP A 212 22.22 18.25 52.31
CA ASP A 212 21.29 18.67 53.37
C ASP A 212 21.07 17.60 54.47
N GLU A 213 21.22 16.33 54.12
CA GLU A 213 20.97 15.16 54.96
C GLU A 213 22.26 14.74 55.67
N ALA A 214 23.45 14.91 55.10
CA ALA A 214 24.72 14.85 55.84
C ALA A 214 24.83 15.95 56.92
N TYR A 215 24.05 17.03 56.82
CA TYR A 215 23.87 18.02 57.87
C TYR A 215 22.89 17.55 58.96
N LYS A 216 21.91 16.69 58.62
CA LYS A 216 20.87 16.14 59.52
C LYS A 216 21.23 14.78 60.13
N GLU A 217 21.96 13.91 59.44
CA GLU A 217 22.46 12.59 59.86
C GLU A 217 23.57 12.69 60.90
N ARG A 218 24.21 13.87 61.05
CA ARG A 218 25.04 14.15 62.22
C ARG A 218 24.21 14.24 63.52
N MET A 219 22.88 14.31 63.44
CA MET A 219 21.95 14.41 64.57
C MET A 219 21.05 13.18 64.78
N ALA A 220 21.04 12.19 63.89
CA ALA A 220 20.06 11.10 63.96
C ALA A 220 20.64 9.75 63.48
N GLN A 221 21.77 9.33 64.04
CA GLN A 221 22.08 7.89 64.08
C GLN A 221 21.28 7.28 65.22
N ASN A 222 20.18 6.59 64.89
CA ASN A 222 19.80 5.35 65.56
C ASN A 222 18.68 4.62 64.80
N ASP A 223 18.97 3.35 64.57
CA ASP A 223 18.12 2.17 64.52
C ASP A 223 17.76 1.54 63.16
N ASP A 224 18.01 0.24 63.16
CA ASP A 224 18.12 -0.72 62.08
C ASP A 224 16.78 -1.35 61.65
N ASN A 225 16.72 -1.70 60.36
CA ASN A 225 16.19 -2.92 59.73
C ASN A 225 14.84 -3.51 60.18
N ALA A 226 13.90 -3.67 59.22
CA ALA A 226 13.38 -4.97 58.77
C ALA A 226 12.20 -4.79 57.77
N ASP A 227 12.30 -5.38 56.57
CA ASP A 227 11.29 -6.32 56.04
C ASP A 227 11.69 -6.83 54.63
N ASP A 228 12.50 -7.89 54.57
CA ASP A 228 12.82 -8.66 53.35
C ASP A 228 11.99 -9.96 53.30
N ALA A 229 10.66 -9.86 53.25
CA ALA A 229 9.79 -11.03 53.29
C ALA A 229 8.65 -11.06 52.26
N ALA A 230 8.82 -10.40 51.11
CA ALA A 230 7.88 -10.47 49.98
C ALA A 230 8.56 -10.48 48.60
N TRP A 231 9.78 -11.03 48.48
CA TRP A 231 10.47 -11.13 47.20
C TRP A 231 10.27 -12.52 46.58
N ASP A 232 9.42 -12.62 45.55
CA ASP A 232 9.26 -13.81 44.72
C ASP A 232 9.80 -13.51 43.30
N PRO A 233 11.04 -13.91 42.98
CA PRO A 233 11.72 -13.55 41.75
C PRO A 233 11.07 -14.03 40.44
N ILE A 234 10.02 -14.86 40.49
CA ILE A 234 9.35 -15.39 39.30
C ILE A 234 8.03 -14.67 39.04
N GLU A 235 7.22 -14.43 40.07
CA GLU A 235 6.01 -13.59 39.97
C GLU A 235 6.42 -12.14 39.67
N ASP A 236 7.48 -11.63 40.30
CA ASP A 236 8.05 -10.30 40.01
C ASP A 236 8.50 -10.19 38.54
N MET A 237 9.08 -11.25 37.96
CA MET A 237 9.55 -11.24 36.57
C MET A 237 8.43 -11.37 35.52
N GLU A 238 7.25 -11.88 35.90
CA GLU A 238 6.05 -11.95 35.05
C GLU A 238 5.20 -10.68 35.19
N GLU A 239 5.04 -10.16 36.41
CA GLU A 239 4.48 -8.84 36.68
C GLU A 239 5.32 -7.73 36.06
N ASP A 240 6.66 -7.82 36.11
CA ASP A 240 7.56 -6.87 35.44
C ASP A 240 7.35 -6.85 33.93
N LYS A 241 7.14 -8.01 33.28
CA LYS A 241 6.88 -8.05 31.83
C LYS A 241 5.50 -7.51 31.49
N ARG A 242 4.48 -7.87 32.28
CA ARG A 242 3.13 -7.34 32.14
C ARG A 242 3.13 -5.82 32.30
N ASN A 243 3.76 -5.31 33.35
CA ASN A 243 3.92 -3.89 33.65
C ASN A 243 4.76 -3.19 32.58
N GLN A 244 5.80 -3.83 32.03
CA GLN A 244 6.55 -3.30 30.87
C GLN A 244 5.66 -3.09 29.63
N TYR A 245 4.75 -4.02 29.32
CA TYR A 245 3.80 -3.83 28.20
C TYR A 245 2.79 -2.73 28.51
N ILE A 246 2.32 -2.65 29.75
CA ILE A 246 1.42 -1.59 30.21
C ILE A 246 2.09 -0.22 30.10
N ASP A 247 3.34 -0.09 30.53
CA ASP A 247 4.13 1.15 30.44
C ASP A 247 4.38 1.57 29.00
N LEU A 248 4.62 0.60 28.10
CA LEU A 248 4.75 0.87 26.67
C LEU A 248 3.44 1.32 26.04
N ILE A 249 2.32 0.69 26.41
CA ILE A 249 0.99 1.12 25.97
C ILE A 249 0.71 2.54 26.48
N LYS A 250 0.94 2.82 27.77
CA LYS A 250 0.83 4.17 28.36
C LYS A 250 1.70 5.18 27.60
N HIS A 251 2.94 4.81 27.29
CA HIS A 251 3.85 5.65 26.50
C HIS A 251 3.30 5.95 25.10
N PHE A 252 2.77 4.95 24.38
CA PHE A 252 2.19 5.17 23.06
C PHE A 252 0.91 6.00 23.09
N LEU A 253 0.11 5.86 24.14
CA LEU A 253 -1.11 6.63 24.37
C LEU A 253 -0.86 8.03 24.95
N TRP A 254 0.40 8.38 25.26
CA TRP A 254 0.78 9.63 25.93
C TRP A 254 0.07 9.81 27.29
N MET A 255 -0.14 8.70 28.02
CA MET A 255 -0.61 8.72 29.40
C MET A 255 0.55 8.91 30.37
N PRO A 256 0.33 9.54 31.54
CA PRO A 256 1.32 9.54 32.60
C PRO A 256 1.63 8.09 33.00
N VAL A 257 2.93 7.78 33.13
CA VAL A 257 3.37 6.49 33.65
C VAL A 257 3.43 6.63 35.16
N ASP A 258 2.73 5.76 35.89
CA ASP A 258 2.66 5.76 37.35
C ASP A 258 4.01 5.33 37.93
N LEU A 259 4.99 6.23 37.89
CA LEU A 259 6.11 6.21 38.81
C LEU A 259 5.66 7.07 39.98
N GLU A 260 5.57 6.50 41.19
CA GLU A 260 5.09 7.15 42.41
C GLU A 260 5.54 8.63 42.51
N GLU A 261 4.69 9.56 42.07
CA GLU A 261 4.91 10.99 42.20
C GLU A 261 4.55 11.41 43.61
N ILE A 262 5.55 11.82 44.39
CA ILE A 262 5.37 12.57 45.63
C ILE A 262 4.65 13.89 45.28
N PRO A 263 3.56 14.25 45.99
CA PRO A 263 2.74 15.40 45.64
C PRO A 263 3.54 16.71 45.72
N SER A 264 3.48 17.45 44.62
CA SER A 264 3.97 18.81 44.48
C SER A 264 3.17 19.74 45.41
N THR A 265 3.73 20.04 46.58
CA THR A 265 3.30 21.19 47.37
C THR A 265 4.03 22.42 46.85
N THR A 266 3.29 23.18 46.04
CA THR A 266 3.60 24.57 45.70
C THR A 266 3.37 25.44 46.93
N HIS A 267 4.43 26.04 47.45
CA HIS A 267 4.34 27.27 48.23
C HIS A 267 5.43 28.23 47.75
N ASP A 268 4.98 29.28 47.07
CA ASP A 268 5.74 30.49 46.77
C ASP A 268 6.27 31.14 48.05
N ALA A 269 7.56 31.50 48.06
CA ALA A 269 8.08 32.62 48.83
C ALA A 269 9.35 33.20 48.16
N SER A 270 9.34 34.52 48.09
CA SER A 270 10.19 35.42 47.30
C SER A 270 11.49 35.87 48.01
N SER A 271 12.34 36.62 47.27
CA SER A 271 13.47 37.49 47.67
C SER A 271 14.80 36.78 48.04
N ASP A 272 16.01 37.29 47.78
CA ASP A 272 16.50 38.51 47.12
C ASP A 272 17.98 38.30 46.70
N THR A 273 18.40 39.04 45.68
CA THR A 273 19.76 39.31 45.12
C THR A 273 20.88 39.64 46.15
N PRO A 274 22.22 39.54 45.84
CA PRO A 274 22.84 40.31 44.76
C PRO A 274 24.06 39.76 43.99
N SER A 275 24.22 40.39 42.83
CA SER A 275 25.29 40.41 41.84
C SER A 275 26.64 40.95 42.33
N VAL A 276 27.75 40.41 41.76
CA VAL A 276 29.05 41.09 41.61
C VAL A 276 29.72 40.66 40.28
N ASP A 277 29.48 41.41 39.20
CA ASP A 277 30.44 42.25 38.44
C ASP A 277 31.95 41.89 38.47
N VAL A 278 32.80 41.86 37.43
CA VAL A 278 32.92 42.47 36.07
C VAL A 278 34.08 41.73 35.29
N PRO A 279 34.66 42.20 34.15
CA PRO A 279 34.22 42.41 32.75
C PRO A 279 35.00 41.56 31.70
N SER A 280 34.50 41.48 30.46
CA SER A 280 35.35 41.29 29.27
C SER A 280 35.01 42.33 28.20
N VAL A 281 36.04 42.97 27.66
CA VAL A 281 36.01 44.14 26.78
C VAL A 281 36.09 43.73 25.30
N PHE A 282 35.13 44.25 24.52
CA PHE A 282 35.12 44.74 23.13
C PHE A 282 36.36 44.48 22.21
N VAL A 283 36.25 43.75 21.06
CA VAL A 283 35.76 44.15 19.68
C VAL A 283 36.92 44.73 18.81
N PRO A 284 36.95 44.79 17.44
CA PRO A 284 36.13 44.25 16.31
C PRO A 284 36.89 43.70 15.05
N THR A 285 36.08 43.22 14.08
CA THR A 285 36.07 43.43 12.60
C THR A 285 36.96 42.72 11.57
N SER A 286 36.21 42.20 10.57
CA SER A 286 36.30 42.33 9.10
C SER A 286 37.08 41.30 8.25
N GLU A 287 36.31 40.76 7.29
CA GLU A 287 36.56 40.11 5.97
C GLU A 287 37.81 40.63 5.19
N PRO A 288 38.30 40.01 4.07
CA PRO A 288 37.55 39.22 3.06
C PRO A 288 38.32 38.11 2.27
N GLU A 289 37.58 37.52 1.31
CA GLU A 289 37.97 37.09 -0.05
C GLU A 289 38.79 35.81 -0.35
N ALA A 290 38.43 35.24 -1.51
CA ALA A 290 38.80 33.96 -2.06
C ALA A 290 39.96 34.03 -3.08
N SER A 291 40.79 32.97 -3.16
CA SER A 291 41.34 32.45 -4.43
C SER A 291 42.17 31.16 -4.26
N THR A 292 41.76 30.10 -4.98
CA THR A 292 42.54 29.08 -5.72
C THR A 292 43.97 28.66 -5.28
N SER A 293 44.22 27.34 -5.14
CA SER A 293 45.14 26.57 -6.01
C SER A 293 45.33 25.08 -5.62
N SER A 294 45.07 24.20 -6.59
CA SER A 294 45.76 22.94 -6.99
C SER A 294 46.51 22.02 -6.00
N ALA A 295 46.20 20.71 -6.10
CA ALA A 295 47.10 19.60 -6.55
C ALA A 295 47.08 18.32 -5.68
N THR A 296 46.65 17.22 -6.33
CA THR A 296 47.16 15.83 -6.28
C THR A 296 47.42 15.10 -4.94
N ALA A 297 46.74 13.96 -4.71
CA ALA A 297 47.34 12.61 -4.77
C ALA A 297 46.42 11.47 -4.27
N MET A 298 46.29 10.44 -5.12
CA MET A 298 46.24 8.99 -4.84
C MET A 298 45.25 8.41 -3.81
N VAL A 299 44.14 7.85 -4.31
CA VAL A 299 43.41 6.74 -3.65
C VAL A 299 43.84 5.41 -4.26
N LYS A 300 44.41 4.54 -3.41
CA LYS A 300 44.81 3.17 -3.73
C LYS A 300 43.59 2.29 -4.01
N ALA A 301 43.58 1.69 -5.19
CA ALA A 301 42.66 0.65 -5.60
C ALA A 301 42.85 -0.66 -4.79
N LYS A 302 41.75 -1.26 -4.33
CA LYS A 302 41.67 -2.69 -4.01
C LYS A 302 40.59 -3.35 -4.87
N LYS A 303 41.06 -4.16 -5.83
CA LYS A 303 40.28 -5.14 -6.62
C LYS A 303 39.49 -6.07 -5.69
N LYS A 304 38.20 -6.26 -5.97
CA LYS A 304 37.47 -7.50 -5.64
C LYS A 304 36.76 -8.05 -6.89
N LYS A 305 36.79 -9.38 -6.93
CA LYS A 305 36.49 -10.32 -8.03
C LYS A 305 35.09 -10.15 -8.63
N ALA A 306 35.04 -10.37 -9.95
CA ALA A 306 33.85 -10.61 -10.74
C ALA A 306 33.08 -11.85 -10.29
N LYS A 307 31.75 -11.75 -10.27
CA LYS A 307 30.83 -12.88 -10.37
C LYS A 307 29.58 -12.47 -11.15
N SER A 308 29.36 -13.20 -12.26
CA SER A 308 28.13 -13.43 -13.04
C SER A 308 27.22 -12.23 -13.36
N GLY A 309 27.16 -11.91 -14.66
CA GLY A 309 26.29 -10.88 -15.22
C GLY A 309 24.81 -11.21 -15.11
N SER A 310 24.08 -10.32 -14.45
CA SER A 310 22.70 -9.99 -14.78
C SER A 310 22.74 -8.63 -15.48
N LYS A 311 22.24 -8.56 -16.72
CA LYS A 311 22.11 -7.32 -17.49
C LYS A 311 21.26 -6.33 -16.68
N LYS A 312 21.86 -5.26 -16.18
CA LYS A 312 21.15 -4.02 -15.79
C LYS A 312 20.54 -3.42 -17.05
N THR A 313 19.24 -3.67 -17.28
CA THR A 313 18.40 -2.89 -18.21
C THR A 313 17.65 -1.75 -17.49
N SER A 314 17.77 -1.64 -16.16
CA SER A 314 16.97 -0.73 -15.35
C SER A 314 17.29 0.76 -15.52
N SER A 315 18.50 1.14 -15.98
CA SER A 315 18.87 2.56 -16.00
C SER A 315 18.28 3.38 -17.15
N ILE A 316 17.73 2.75 -18.19
CA ILE A 316 17.09 3.44 -19.32
C ILE A 316 15.57 3.57 -19.09
N GLU A 317 14.98 2.65 -18.33
CA GLU A 317 13.53 2.58 -18.12
C GLU A 317 13.02 3.60 -17.09
N ASP A 318 13.86 4.00 -16.12
CA ASP A 318 13.50 5.00 -15.10
C ASP A 318 13.30 6.41 -15.67
N GLY A 319 13.79 6.69 -16.90
CA GLY A 319 13.62 7.98 -17.58
C GLY A 319 12.46 8.05 -18.57
N LEU A 320 11.69 6.96 -18.76
CA LEU A 320 10.55 6.95 -19.68
C LEU A 320 9.28 7.42 -18.98
N VAL A 321 8.51 8.30 -19.64
CA VAL A 321 7.26 8.89 -19.14
C VAL A 321 6.11 8.56 -20.11
N GLY A 322 4.86 8.63 -19.62
CA GLY A 322 3.66 8.53 -20.44
C GLY A 322 3.55 7.20 -21.21
N GLN A 323 3.16 7.29 -22.48
CA GLN A 323 2.97 6.14 -23.36
C GLN A 323 4.25 5.36 -23.62
N MET A 324 5.42 5.99 -23.58
CA MET A 324 6.70 5.29 -23.72
C MET A 324 6.97 4.35 -22.53
N LYS A 325 6.51 4.71 -21.33
CA LYS A 325 6.54 3.84 -20.14
C LYS A 325 5.57 2.67 -20.28
N LEU A 326 4.36 2.91 -20.79
CA LEU A 326 3.39 1.85 -21.10
C LEU A 326 3.97 0.82 -22.08
N LEU A 327 4.65 1.28 -23.15
CA LEU A 327 5.31 0.41 -24.12
C LEU A 327 6.44 -0.43 -23.51
N ALA A 328 7.18 0.10 -22.55
CA ALA A 328 8.23 -0.64 -21.85
C ALA A 328 7.62 -1.73 -20.95
N ILE A 329 6.54 -1.42 -20.23
CA ILE A 329 5.83 -2.36 -19.37
C ILE A 329 5.19 -3.49 -20.20
N ALA A 330 4.54 -3.16 -21.30
CA ALA A 330 3.89 -4.13 -22.19
C ALA A 330 4.88 -5.17 -22.78
N LYS A 331 6.17 -4.82 -22.89
CA LYS A 331 7.22 -5.72 -23.39
C LYS A 331 7.82 -6.64 -22.32
N ARG A 332 7.47 -6.46 -21.03
CA ARG A 332 7.95 -7.33 -19.95
C ARG A 332 7.15 -8.64 -19.91
N PRO A 333 7.78 -9.81 -19.63
CA PRO A 333 7.05 -11.05 -19.39
C PRO A 333 6.16 -10.87 -18.15
N ARG A 334 4.88 -11.26 -18.26
CA ARG A 334 3.85 -11.14 -17.21
C ARG A 334 4.38 -11.73 -15.89
N SER A 335 4.75 -10.86 -14.96
CA SER A 335 4.81 -11.19 -13.54
C SER A 335 3.59 -10.53 -12.89
N ASN A 336 2.83 -11.30 -12.11
CA ASN A 336 1.79 -10.74 -11.25
C ASN A 336 2.48 -9.89 -10.19
N ARG A 337 2.63 -8.61 -10.47
CA ARG A 337 2.89 -7.59 -9.46
C ARG A 337 1.77 -6.58 -9.59
N GLU A 338 0.74 -6.74 -8.77
CA GLU A 338 -0.03 -5.59 -8.33
C GLU A 338 0.97 -4.69 -7.60
N SER A 339 1.19 -3.50 -8.13
CA SER A 339 1.93 -2.46 -7.43
C SER A 339 1.02 -1.91 -6.34
N GLU A 340 0.88 -2.66 -5.25
CA GLU A 340 0.43 -2.06 -4.00
C GLU A 340 1.41 -0.92 -3.68
N LEU A 341 0.86 0.27 -3.44
CA LEU A 341 1.68 1.38 -2.97
C LEU A 341 2.36 0.91 -1.70
N LYS A 342 3.69 0.92 -1.72
CA LYS A 342 4.47 0.49 -0.57
C LYS A 342 4.07 1.37 0.60
N GLU A 343 3.47 0.75 1.63
CA GLU A 343 3.13 1.49 2.84
C GLU A 343 4.37 2.26 3.34
N PRO A 344 4.19 3.49 3.84
CA PRO A 344 5.30 4.30 4.33
C PRO A 344 6.08 3.55 5.40
N ASP A 345 7.36 3.89 5.58
CA ASP A 345 8.21 3.22 6.58
C ASP A 345 7.80 3.71 7.99
N LYS A 346 6.83 3.03 8.60
CA LYS A 346 6.14 3.37 9.88
C LYS A 346 7.05 3.35 11.13
N LYS A 347 8.38 3.40 10.97
CA LYS A 347 9.35 2.98 11.99
C LYS A 347 9.60 3.94 13.14
N ASN A 348 8.98 5.13 13.16
CA ASN A 348 9.15 6.11 14.24
C ASN A 348 7.81 6.73 14.62
N ILE A 349 7.22 6.27 15.73
CA ILE A 349 6.16 7.01 16.41
C ILE A 349 6.81 8.25 17.03
N GLU A 350 6.37 9.43 16.61
CA GLU A 350 6.87 10.70 17.11
C GLU A 350 6.43 10.91 18.58
N ILE A 351 7.36 11.36 19.43
CA ILE A 351 7.05 11.72 20.82
C ILE A 351 6.27 13.05 20.83
N GLU A 352 5.45 13.30 21.85
CA GLU A 352 4.69 14.55 21.98
C GLU A 352 5.57 15.81 21.81
N GLU A 353 6.75 15.83 22.43
CA GLU A 353 7.71 16.95 22.32
C GLU A 353 8.26 17.14 20.89
N GLU A 354 8.49 16.05 20.17
CA GLU A 354 8.95 16.08 18.77
C GLU A 354 7.84 16.60 17.85
N MET A 355 6.58 16.21 18.11
CA MET A 355 5.41 16.70 17.38
C MET A 355 5.17 18.20 17.64
N ARG A 356 5.23 18.65 18.90
CA ARG A 356 5.18 20.07 19.27
C ARG A 356 6.20 20.87 18.47
N LYS A 357 7.45 20.41 18.48
CA LYS A 357 8.54 21.07 17.75
C LYS A 357 8.27 21.14 16.24
N ARG A 358 7.77 20.05 15.64
CA ARG A 358 7.45 19.99 14.22
C ARG A 358 6.32 20.96 13.82
N LEU A 359 5.26 21.05 14.63
CA LEU A 359 4.14 21.96 14.38
C LEU A 359 4.56 23.44 14.56
N ARG A 360 5.43 23.71 15.54
CA ARG A 360 5.95 25.06 15.81
C ARG A 360 6.94 25.57 14.77
N GLU A 361 7.86 24.73 14.29
CA GLU A 361 8.94 25.14 13.36
C GLU A 361 8.56 24.94 11.88
N GLY A 362 7.53 24.15 11.60
CA GLY A 362 7.19 23.70 10.24
C GLY A 362 8.15 22.61 9.71
N ALA A 363 7.69 21.87 8.70
CA ALA A 363 8.45 20.80 8.06
C ALA A 363 8.90 21.18 6.65
N ASN A 364 10.08 20.74 6.23
CA ASN A 364 10.60 20.98 4.87
C ASN A 364 9.78 20.20 3.83
N LYS A 365 9.43 20.86 2.72
CA LYS A 365 8.67 20.24 1.62
C LYS A 365 9.56 19.33 0.75
N ASN A 366 9.02 18.17 0.35
CA ASN A 366 9.74 17.19 -0.45
C ASN A 366 9.77 17.57 -1.95
N ARG A 367 10.86 18.22 -2.39
CA ARG A 367 11.00 18.76 -3.76
C ARG A 367 11.32 17.74 -4.85
N GLN A 368 11.75 16.54 -4.48
CA GLN A 368 12.24 15.55 -5.45
C GLN A 368 11.12 14.89 -6.28
N ILE A 369 9.85 15.07 -5.91
CA ILE A 369 8.67 14.38 -6.50
C ILE A 369 7.81 15.35 -7.35
N MET A 370 8.31 16.52 -7.76
CA MET A 370 7.48 17.55 -8.39
C MET A 370 7.71 17.67 -9.93
N PRO A 371 6.93 16.97 -10.77
CA PRO A 371 6.90 17.22 -12.21
C PRO A 371 5.94 18.37 -12.56
N GLY A 372 6.42 19.36 -13.30
CA GLY A 372 5.59 20.43 -13.89
C GLY A 372 5.94 21.84 -13.42
N THR A 373 5.22 22.82 -13.98
CA THR A 373 5.41 24.25 -13.66
C THR A 373 4.51 24.65 -12.50
N GLN A 374 5.09 25.32 -11.50
CA GLN A 374 4.38 25.85 -10.34
C GLN A 374 4.51 27.37 -10.29
N ILE A 375 3.41 28.05 -9.99
CA ILE A 375 3.38 29.50 -9.78
C ILE A 375 3.37 29.79 -8.28
N VAL A 376 4.28 30.65 -7.85
CA VAL A 376 4.51 31.04 -6.44
C VAL A 376 4.09 32.49 -6.25
N GLY A 377 3.54 32.80 -5.07
CA GLY A 377 3.05 34.13 -4.74
C GLY A 377 1.57 34.33 -5.03
N THR A 378 0.81 33.26 -5.25
CA THR A 378 -0.65 33.30 -5.35
C THR A 378 -1.29 33.12 -3.98
N MET A 379 -2.60 33.44 -3.88
CA MET A 379 -3.39 33.12 -2.68
C MET A 379 -3.46 31.62 -2.39
N VAL A 380 -3.24 30.74 -3.36
CA VAL A 380 -3.21 29.30 -3.11
C VAL A 380 -1.81 28.82 -2.70
N ASN A 381 -0.77 29.38 -3.35
CA ASN A 381 0.64 29.07 -3.10
C ASN A 381 1.43 30.34 -2.70
N PRO A 382 1.37 30.76 -1.42
CA PRO A 382 2.13 31.90 -0.94
C PRO A 382 3.64 31.71 -1.06
N HIS A 383 4.38 32.80 -1.24
CA HIS A 383 5.85 32.77 -1.24
C HIS A 383 6.42 32.44 0.15
N THR A 384 5.73 32.82 1.22
CA THR A 384 6.17 32.62 2.62
C THR A 384 6.28 31.14 2.99
N THR A 385 5.36 30.30 2.50
CA THR A 385 5.28 28.86 2.79
C THR A 385 5.87 28.00 1.68
N TRP A 386 6.77 28.57 0.87
CA TRP A 386 7.34 27.91 -0.30
C TRP A 386 8.32 26.77 0.03
N ASP A 387 9.24 27.00 0.96
CA ASP A 387 10.26 26.03 1.35
C ASP A 387 9.78 25.07 2.46
N LYS A 388 8.88 25.55 3.33
CA LYS A 388 8.43 24.87 4.54
C LYS A 388 6.92 25.01 4.73
N THR A 389 6.30 24.06 5.42
CA THR A 389 4.91 24.20 5.89
C THR A 389 4.81 25.36 6.89
N ALA A 390 3.64 26.00 6.95
CA ALA A 390 3.41 27.13 7.84
C ALA A 390 3.56 26.70 9.32
N PRO A 391 4.21 27.50 10.18
CA PRO A 391 4.23 27.25 11.62
C PRO A 391 2.84 27.46 12.23
N MET A 392 2.49 26.66 13.23
CA MET A 392 1.22 26.78 13.97
C MET A 392 1.41 27.61 15.26
N PRO A 393 0.45 28.46 15.64
CA PRO A 393 0.44 29.15 16.94
C PRO A 393 0.45 28.18 18.14
N GLU A 394 1.09 28.55 19.25
CA GLU A 394 1.29 27.65 20.40
C GLU A 394 -0.03 27.24 21.08
N ASP A 395 -1.02 28.15 21.12
CA ASP A 395 -2.36 27.88 21.64
C ASP A 395 -3.11 26.84 20.82
N GLU A 396 -2.97 26.86 19.49
CA GLU A 396 -3.53 25.84 18.60
C GLU A 396 -2.79 24.51 18.70
N ILE A 397 -1.47 24.53 18.90
CA ILE A 397 -0.66 23.32 19.12
C ILE A 397 -1.16 22.57 20.37
N ASP A 398 -1.45 23.29 21.46
CA ASP A 398 -1.96 22.67 22.69
C ASP A 398 -3.33 22.00 22.49
N ASP A 399 -4.24 22.65 21.76
CA ASP A 399 -5.53 22.09 21.40
C ASP A 399 -5.38 20.82 20.53
N VAL A 400 -4.55 20.87 19.48
CA VAL A 400 -4.31 19.74 18.58
C VAL A 400 -3.70 18.54 19.32
N ILE A 401 -2.80 18.79 20.26
CA ILE A 401 -2.17 17.71 21.04
C ILE A 401 -3.17 17.06 21.98
N ARG A 402 -4.05 17.84 22.61
CA ARG A 402 -5.16 17.30 23.41
C ARG A 402 -6.04 16.39 22.55
N ASP A 403 -6.42 16.84 21.35
CA ASP A 403 -7.24 16.05 20.42
C ASP A 403 -6.52 14.75 20.00
N ILE A 404 -5.21 14.80 19.71
CA ILE A 404 -4.43 13.62 19.35
C ILE A 404 -4.34 12.61 20.51
N ARG A 405 -4.23 13.06 21.77
CA ARG A 405 -4.30 12.17 22.93
C ARG A 405 -5.64 11.43 22.97
N GLU A 406 -6.74 12.13 22.69
CA GLU A 406 -8.05 11.49 22.63
C GLU A 406 -8.18 10.51 21.46
N ILE A 407 -7.71 10.87 20.27
CA ILE A 407 -7.73 9.98 19.09
C ILE A 407 -6.91 8.71 19.35
N LYS A 408 -5.78 8.81 20.04
CA LYS A 408 -4.99 7.64 20.46
C LYS A 408 -5.77 6.71 21.38
N LEU A 409 -6.62 7.24 22.27
CA LEU A 409 -7.52 6.42 23.08
C LEU A 409 -8.60 5.74 22.23
N TYR A 410 -9.22 6.45 21.28
CA TYR A 410 -10.16 5.84 20.33
C TYR A 410 -9.51 4.74 19.48
N LEU A 411 -8.28 4.96 19.04
CA LEU A 411 -7.46 3.97 18.33
C LEU A 411 -7.26 2.72 19.21
N PHE A 412 -6.86 2.90 20.46
CA PHE A 412 -6.69 1.81 21.42
C PHE A 412 -7.97 1.00 21.63
N CYS A 413 -9.09 1.67 21.87
CA CYS A 413 -10.39 1.03 22.04
C CYS A 413 -10.83 0.26 20.77
N ARG A 414 -10.51 0.76 19.57
CA ARG A 414 -10.72 0.03 18.31
C ARG A 414 -9.84 -1.21 18.18
N LEU A 415 -8.58 -1.11 18.58
CA LEU A 415 -7.67 -2.26 18.56
C LEU A 415 -8.14 -3.35 19.53
N ILE A 416 -8.70 -2.97 20.69
CA ILE A 416 -9.36 -3.90 21.62
C ILE A 416 -10.59 -4.55 20.95
N LEU A 417 -11.45 -3.77 20.29
CA LEU A 417 -12.63 -4.29 19.57
C LEU A 417 -12.27 -5.35 18.52
N SER A 418 -11.10 -5.23 17.89
CA SER A 418 -10.62 -6.18 16.91
C SER A 418 -10.18 -7.53 17.51
N GLN A 419 -10.03 -7.62 18.84
CA GLN A 419 -9.58 -8.82 19.56
C GLN A 419 -10.69 -9.36 20.46
N ALA A 420 -11.27 -10.50 20.08
CA ALA A 420 -12.41 -11.08 20.79
C ALA A 420 -12.11 -11.49 22.25
N SER A 421 -10.85 -11.82 22.57
CA SER A 421 -10.43 -12.23 23.91
C SER A 421 -10.45 -11.08 24.93
N LEU A 422 -10.24 -9.84 24.47
CA LEU A 422 -10.16 -8.65 25.32
C LEU A 422 -11.52 -8.00 25.60
N LEU A 423 -12.53 -8.29 24.76
CA LEU A 423 -13.87 -7.70 24.87
C LEU A 423 -14.52 -7.87 26.25
N PRO A 424 -14.47 -9.05 26.92
CA PRO A 424 -15.13 -9.23 28.21
C PRO A 424 -14.52 -8.39 29.34
N ALA A 425 -13.20 -8.16 29.31
CA ALA A 425 -12.52 -7.30 30.27
C ALA A 425 -12.78 -5.82 29.95
N ALA A 426 -12.69 -5.45 28.66
CA ALA A 426 -12.89 -4.08 28.19
C ALA A 426 -14.32 -3.55 28.37
N LEU A 427 -15.33 -4.42 28.33
CA LEU A 427 -16.73 -4.06 28.61
C LEU A 427 -17.02 -3.88 30.11
N LYS A 428 -16.17 -4.41 30.99
CA LYS A 428 -16.31 -4.27 32.45
C LYS A 428 -15.56 -3.05 32.99
N ALA A 429 -14.42 -2.73 32.38
CA ALA A 429 -13.61 -1.59 32.77
C ALA A 429 -14.30 -0.26 32.43
N ASN A 430 -14.28 0.69 33.36
CA ASN A 430 -14.82 2.03 33.15
C ASN A 430 -13.81 2.90 32.41
N ASN A 431 -12.51 2.72 32.64
CA ASN A 431 -11.46 3.49 31.97
C ASN A 431 -10.32 2.59 31.45
N VAL A 432 -9.44 3.15 30.62
CA VAL A 432 -8.30 2.42 30.03
C VAL A 432 -7.34 1.92 31.12
N GLN A 433 -7.20 2.64 32.23
CA GLN A 433 -6.33 2.25 33.33
C GLN A 433 -6.86 0.99 34.04
N GLU A 434 -8.15 0.97 34.38
CA GLU A 434 -8.86 -0.17 34.97
C GLU A 434 -8.84 -1.40 34.05
N PHE A 435 -8.85 -1.20 32.73
CA PHE A 435 -8.66 -2.28 31.76
C PHE A 435 -7.22 -2.83 31.78
N LEU A 436 -6.21 -1.97 31.81
CA LEU A 436 -4.81 -2.37 31.86
C LEU A 436 -4.46 -3.04 33.20
N ASP A 437 -5.15 -2.67 34.27
CA ASP A 437 -4.95 -3.24 35.61
C ASP A 437 -5.76 -4.54 35.83
N ASP A 438 -6.57 -4.97 34.87
CA ASP A 438 -7.36 -6.21 34.97
C ASP A 438 -6.47 -7.46 34.78
N ASN A 439 -6.35 -8.27 35.84
CA ASN A 439 -5.58 -9.52 35.85
C ASN A 439 -6.19 -10.64 34.97
N THR A 440 -7.41 -10.45 34.46
CA THR A 440 -8.04 -11.40 33.52
C THR A 440 -7.50 -11.27 32.10
N VAL A 441 -6.76 -10.20 31.79
CA VAL A 441 -6.10 -10.00 30.49
C VAL A 441 -4.77 -10.75 30.45
N ALA A 442 -4.63 -11.67 29.49
CA ALA A 442 -3.41 -12.45 29.31
C ALA A 442 -2.24 -11.58 28.82
N GLU A 443 -1.02 -11.89 29.28
CA GLU A 443 0.23 -11.22 28.83
C GLU A 443 0.40 -11.28 27.30
N SER A 444 0.03 -12.40 26.67
CA SER A 444 0.08 -12.57 25.22
C SER A 444 -0.79 -11.55 24.48
N ASP A 445 -1.96 -11.24 25.04
CA ASP A 445 -2.91 -10.33 24.41
C ASP A 445 -2.48 -8.88 24.62
N LEU A 446 -1.89 -8.54 25.78
CA LEU A 446 -1.25 -7.24 26.02
C LEU A 446 -0.05 -7.01 25.10
N ARG A 447 0.78 -8.04 24.86
CA ARG A 447 1.89 -7.99 23.91
C ARG A 447 1.39 -7.74 22.49
N ASP A 448 0.39 -8.50 22.03
CA ASP A 448 -0.21 -8.33 20.71
C ASP A 448 -0.85 -6.95 20.54
N LEU A 449 -1.52 -6.44 21.58
CA LEU A 449 -2.10 -5.10 21.62
C LEU A 449 -1.01 -4.03 21.54
N CYS A 450 0.07 -4.16 22.33
CA CYS A 450 1.22 -3.25 22.30
C CYS A 450 1.82 -3.12 20.89
N LEU A 451 1.92 -4.21 20.13
CA LEU A 451 2.44 -4.17 18.76
C LEU A 451 1.51 -3.45 17.79
N ARG A 452 0.20 -3.69 17.90
CA ARG A 452 -0.78 -3.01 17.05
C ARG A 452 -0.89 -1.52 17.38
N VAL A 453 -0.72 -1.15 18.64
CA VAL A 453 -0.66 0.25 19.07
C VAL A 453 0.63 0.92 18.59
N ALA A 454 1.74 0.18 18.53
CA ALA A 454 2.99 0.68 18.00
C ALA A 454 2.96 0.89 16.47
N GLU A 455 2.33 -0.01 15.72
CA GLU A 455 2.21 0.06 14.26
C GLU A 455 0.75 -0.04 13.79
N PRO A 456 -0.09 0.98 14.09
CA PRO A 456 -1.48 0.97 13.63
C PRO A 456 -1.55 1.06 12.11
N THR A 457 -2.57 0.44 11.50
CA THR A 457 -2.79 0.60 10.07
C THR A 457 -3.32 2.01 9.78
N LEU A 458 -3.12 2.52 8.56
CA LEU A 458 -3.68 3.82 8.18
C LEU A 458 -5.22 3.82 8.26
N GLN A 459 -5.83 2.66 8.04
CA GLN A 459 -7.27 2.48 8.22
C GLN A 459 -7.67 2.64 9.69
N ASP A 460 -6.92 2.08 10.63
CA ASP A 460 -7.18 2.21 12.07
C ASP A 460 -7.06 3.67 12.54
N ILE A 461 -6.03 4.40 12.08
CA ILE A 461 -5.83 5.82 12.43
C ILE A 461 -6.99 6.67 11.88
N ARG A 462 -7.38 6.44 10.61
CA ARG A 462 -8.50 7.15 10.01
C ARG A 462 -9.78 6.91 10.77
N ASP A 463 -10.08 5.64 11.02
CA ASP A 463 -11.31 5.27 11.69
C ASP A 463 -11.32 5.90 13.10
N ALA A 464 -10.22 5.85 13.85
CA ALA A 464 -10.11 6.49 15.17
C ALA A 464 -10.32 8.02 15.11
N SER A 465 -9.77 8.67 14.09
CA SER A 465 -9.95 10.11 13.85
C SER A 465 -11.42 10.44 13.53
N ALA A 466 -12.09 9.56 12.78
CA ALA A 466 -13.51 9.70 12.50
C ALA A 466 -14.36 9.53 13.77
N ASP A 467 -14.08 8.53 14.62
CA ASP A 467 -14.82 8.33 15.87
C ASP A 467 -14.72 9.54 16.80
N PHE A 468 -13.52 10.13 16.92
CA PHE A 468 -13.30 11.35 17.68
C PHE A 468 -14.15 12.52 17.13
N ALA A 469 -14.09 12.75 15.82
CA ALA A 469 -14.80 13.84 15.17
C ALA A 469 -16.34 13.78 15.32
N HIS A 470 -16.91 12.59 15.37
CA HIS A 470 -18.36 12.42 15.50
C HIS A 470 -18.85 12.63 16.95
N GLY A 471 -18.00 12.33 17.94
CA GLY A 471 -18.36 12.42 19.36
C GLY A 471 -19.60 11.59 19.72
N ASP A 472 -20.38 12.08 20.70
CA ASP A 472 -21.58 11.39 21.20
C ASP A 472 -22.87 11.67 20.43
N LYS A 473 -22.84 12.57 19.45
CA LYS A 473 -24.04 13.02 18.76
C LYS A 473 -24.59 11.90 17.86
N PRO A 474 -25.89 11.59 17.92
CA PRO A 474 -26.49 10.63 17.01
C PRO A 474 -26.37 11.17 15.59
N ASP A 475 -25.90 10.33 14.66
CA ASP A 475 -25.79 10.66 13.25
C ASP A 475 -27.11 11.27 12.73
N GLU A 476 -27.10 12.55 12.35
CA GLU A 476 -28.00 13.04 11.31
C GLU A 476 -27.49 12.46 9.99
N ILE A 477 -27.91 11.23 9.70
CA ILE A 477 -27.67 10.65 8.38
C ILE A 477 -28.43 11.53 7.39
N SER A 478 -27.71 12.33 6.60
CA SER A 478 -28.25 12.82 5.35
C SER A 478 -28.55 11.59 4.49
N VAL A 479 -29.83 11.19 4.44
CA VAL A 479 -30.33 10.03 3.70
C VAL A 479 -30.20 10.22 2.17
N ASP A 480 -29.45 11.22 1.71
CA ASP A 480 -29.34 11.56 0.29
C ASP A 480 -28.45 10.61 -0.52
N ASP A 481 -27.67 9.73 0.13
CA ASP A 481 -26.81 8.75 -0.56
C ASP A 481 -27.41 7.33 -0.61
N THR A 482 -28.72 7.14 -0.41
CA THR A 482 -29.38 6.01 -1.08
C THR A 482 -29.57 6.37 -2.55
N ASP A 483 -28.44 6.34 -3.26
CA ASP A 483 -28.25 6.54 -4.69
C ASP A 483 -28.86 5.35 -5.45
N ASP A 484 -30.17 5.16 -5.26
CA ASP A 484 -30.90 3.93 -5.54
C ASP A 484 -31.88 4.07 -6.72
N ASP A 485 -31.59 5.00 -7.63
CA ASP A 485 -32.23 5.12 -8.95
C ASP A 485 -31.20 4.97 -10.08
N ASP A 486 -30.33 3.95 -9.97
CA ASP A 486 -29.73 3.34 -11.16
C ASP A 486 -30.88 2.69 -11.96
N ASP A 487 -31.58 3.51 -12.77
CA ASP A 487 -32.56 3.17 -13.80
C ASP A 487 -31.99 2.22 -14.89
N GLU A 488 -30.89 1.53 -14.63
CA GLU A 488 -30.27 0.59 -15.56
C GLU A 488 -31.16 -0.65 -15.70
N THR A 489 -31.73 -0.81 -16.88
CA THR A 489 -32.43 -2.03 -17.25
C THR A 489 -31.42 -3.07 -17.74
N LEU A 490 -31.79 -4.36 -17.65
CA LEU A 490 -31.00 -5.44 -18.25
C LEU A 490 -30.86 -5.25 -19.78
N GLU A 491 -31.83 -4.58 -20.40
CA GLU A 491 -31.84 -4.23 -21.82
C GLU A 491 -30.75 -3.20 -22.16
N ASP A 492 -30.56 -2.18 -21.30
CA ASP A 492 -29.50 -1.18 -21.48
C ASP A 492 -28.11 -1.82 -21.36
N LEU A 493 -27.94 -2.77 -20.43
CA LEU A 493 -26.70 -3.55 -20.30
C LEU A 493 -26.42 -4.36 -21.57
N ALA A 494 -27.43 -5.07 -22.10
CA ALA A 494 -27.28 -5.88 -23.32
C ALA A 494 -26.98 -5.04 -24.57
N ARG A 495 -27.63 -3.89 -24.71
CA ARG A 495 -27.35 -2.94 -25.80
C ARG A 495 -25.91 -2.42 -25.74
N SER A 496 -25.44 -2.07 -24.54
CA SER A 496 -24.08 -1.57 -24.35
C SER A 496 -23.02 -2.64 -24.60
N ASP A 497 -23.24 -3.89 -24.20
CA ASP A 497 -22.34 -5.01 -24.50
C ASP A 497 -22.27 -5.25 -26.01
N THR A 498 -23.40 -5.18 -26.71
CA THR A 498 -23.41 -5.33 -28.17
C THR A 498 -22.56 -4.25 -28.86
N LYS A 499 -22.66 -2.99 -28.42
CA LYS A 499 -21.93 -1.84 -28.99
C LYS A 499 -20.45 -1.83 -28.58
N TYR A 500 -20.14 -2.14 -27.32
CA TYR A 500 -18.83 -1.93 -26.70
C TYR A 500 -18.14 -3.20 -26.19
N SER A 501 -18.60 -4.41 -26.59
CA SER A 501 -18.01 -5.70 -26.20
C SER A 501 -16.49 -5.79 -26.34
N HIS A 502 -15.95 -5.19 -27.40
CA HIS A 502 -14.50 -5.13 -27.66
C HIS A 502 -13.70 -4.31 -26.63
N LEU A 503 -14.37 -3.44 -25.87
CA LEU A 503 -13.79 -2.64 -24.78
C LEU A 503 -13.99 -3.29 -23.41
N HIS A 504 -14.65 -4.45 -23.34
CA HIS A 504 -14.90 -5.19 -22.12
C HIS A 504 -14.07 -6.47 -22.05
N THR A 505 -13.89 -7.01 -20.85
CA THR A 505 -13.30 -8.34 -20.68
C THR A 505 -14.31 -9.42 -21.10
N ARG A 506 -13.82 -10.56 -21.60
CA ARG A 506 -14.61 -11.61 -22.27
C ARG A 506 -15.82 -12.16 -21.48
N ASN A 507 -15.87 -11.94 -20.17
CA ASN A 507 -16.95 -12.39 -19.26
C ASN A 507 -17.71 -11.25 -18.57
N TRP A 508 -17.40 -9.98 -18.88
CA TRP A 508 -17.94 -8.82 -18.16
C TRP A 508 -19.48 -8.81 -18.09
N PHE A 509 -20.15 -8.99 -19.23
CA PHE A 509 -21.61 -8.97 -19.28
C PHE A 509 -22.25 -10.07 -18.44
N ILE A 510 -21.71 -11.29 -18.49
CA ILE A 510 -22.21 -12.44 -17.71
C ILE A 510 -22.06 -12.16 -16.22
N ASP A 511 -20.89 -11.66 -15.80
CA ASP A 511 -20.62 -11.37 -14.40
C ASP A 511 -21.44 -10.19 -13.88
N ARG A 512 -21.67 -9.17 -14.72
CA ARG A 512 -22.52 -8.02 -14.38
C ARG A 512 -23.99 -8.39 -14.33
N ALA A 513 -24.49 -9.18 -15.28
CA ALA A 513 -25.88 -9.65 -15.29
C ALA A 513 -26.18 -10.51 -14.05
N LYS A 514 -25.24 -11.38 -13.62
CA LYS A 514 -25.35 -12.13 -12.36
C LYS A 514 -25.44 -11.19 -11.16
N ARG A 515 -24.53 -10.22 -11.05
CA ARG A 515 -24.54 -9.22 -9.97
C ARG A 515 -25.83 -8.42 -9.93
N TYR A 516 -26.33 -7.98 -11.08
CA TYR A 516 -27.61 -7.26 -11.19
C TYR A 516 -28.79 -8.08 -10.66
N VAL A 517 -28.85 -9.38 -11.00
CA VAL A 517 -29.89 -10.29 -10.50
C VAL A 517 -29.76 -10.49 -8.98
N GLU A 518 -28.54 -10.63 -8.47
CA GLU A 518 -28.27 -10.73 -7.03
C GLU A 518 -28.63 -9.47 -6.27
N GLU A 519 -28.28 -8.29 -6.78
CA GLU A 519 -28.62 -6.98 -6.24
C GLU A 519 -30.14 -6.78 -6.22
N LYS A 520 -30.85 -7.10 -7.31
CA LYS A 520 -32.33 -7.08 -7.32
C LYS A 520 -32.94 -8.04 -6.30
N LYS A 521 -32.37 -9.24 -6.12
CA LYS A 521 -32.80 -10.19 -5.08
C LYS A 521 -32.54 -9.64 -3.67
N LYS A 522 -31.38 -9.02 -3.43
CA LYS A 522 -31.03 -8.36 -2.16
C LYS A 522 -31.95 -7.17 -1.87
N LYS A 523 -32.25 -6.33 -2.87
CA LYS A 523 -33.21 -5.21 -2.76
C LYS A 523 -34.63 -5.70 -2.45
N LYS A 524 -35.10 -6.77 -3.12
CA LYS A 524 -36.39 -7.42 -2.78
C LYS A 524 -36.41 -7.97 -1.34
N LYS A 525 -35.32 -8.60 -0.89
CA LYS A 525 -35.18 -9.04 0.50
C LYS A 525 -35.13 -7.88 1.50
N LYS A 526 -34.42 -6.79 1.20
CA LYS A 526 -34.36 -5.57 2.03
C LYS A 526 -35.71 -4.85 2.13
N LYS A 527 -36.46 -4.72 1.02
CA LYS A 527 -37.84 -4.19 1.02
C LYS A 527 -38.80 -5.06 1.85
N ASN A 528 -38.57 -6.37 1.94
CA ASN A 528 -39.35 -7.25 2.82
C ASN A 528 -38.88 -7.22 4.29
N LYS A 529 -37.66 -6.73 4.57
CA LYS A 529 -37.06 -6.64 5.91
C LYS A 529 -37.18 -5.23 6.54
N SER A 530 -37.67 -4.23 5.81
CA SER A 530 -37.76 -2.82 6.22
C SER A 530 -38.83 -2.49 7.28
N LYS A 531 -39.17 -3.45 8.15
CA LYS A 531 -39.88 -3.20 9.41
C LYS A 531 -38.97 -3.26 10.65
N GLY A 532 -37.68 -3.55 10.49
CA GLY A 532 -36.68 -3.31 11.52
C GLY A 532 -35.48 -2.65 10.86
N SER A 533 -35.27 -1.35 11.09
CA SER A 533 -33.98 -0.73 10.79
C SER A 533 -32.91 -1.49 11.56
N GLU A 534 -31.90 -2.03 10.87
CA GLU A 534 -30.64 -2.41 11.52
C GLU A 534 -30.07 -1.10 12.10
N SER A 535 -30.44 -0.78 13.34
CA SER A 535 -29.96 0.39 14.04
C SER A 535 -28.46 0.26 14.18
N LYS A 536 -27.71 1.24 13.65
CA LYS A 536 -26.29 1.41 13.94
C LYS A 536 -26.12 1.31 15.46
N SER A 537 -25.44 0.26 15.94
CA SER A 537 -25.24 0.02 17.36
C SER A 537 -23.96 0.74 17.80
N LYS A 538 -24.05 1.47 18.90
CA LYS A 538 -22.90 2.08 19.58
C LYS A 538 -22.42 1.11 20.65
N VAL A 539 -21.12 0.89 20.73
CA VAL A 539 -20.49 0.06 21.75
C VAL A 539 -19.65 0.98 22.62
N THR A 540 -19.90 1.01 23.92
CA THR A 540 -19.10 1.77 24.88
C THR A 540 -18.03 0.86 25.47
N ILE A 541 -16.76 1.24 25.32
CA ILE A 541 -15.59 0.52 25.84
C ILE A 541 -14.69 1.54 26.53
N CYS A 542 -14.34 1.29 27.79
CA CYS A 542 -13.47 2.16 28.58
C CYS A 542 -13.92 3.65 28.51
N GLU A 543 -15.23 3.90 28.75
CA GLU A 543 -15.90 5.22 28.64
C GLU A 543 -15.94 5.86 27.23
N LYS A 544 -15.25 5.28 26.24
CA LYS A 544 -15.30 5.74 24.85
C LYS A 544 -16.37 4.99 24.08
N SER A 545 -17.22 5.75 23.42
CA SER A 545 -18.30 5.18 22.63
C SER A 545 -17.89 5.10 21.16
N ILE A 546 -17.85 3.88 20.63
CA ILE A 546 -17.42 3.58 19.26
C ILE A 546 -18.60 3.07 18.47
N TRP A 547 -18.70 3.50 17.21
CA TRP A 547 -19.68 2.97 16.29
C TRP A 547 -19.22 1.60 15.77
N ASN A 548 -20.11 0.59 15.83
CA ASN A 548 -19.85 -0.79 15.40
C ASN A 548 -19.55 -0.92 13.89
N HIS A 549 -19.76 0.14 13.12
CA HIS A 549 -19.34 0.21 11.73
C HIS A 549 -18.26 1.29 11.62
N ALA A 550 -17.13 0.95 10.97
CA ALA A 550 -16.21 1.97 10.44
C ALA A 550 -17.07 3.00 9.73
N SER A 551 -17.01 4.25 10.18
CA SER A 551 -17.98 5.27 9.79
C SER A 551 -18.07 5.31 8.26
N GLN A 552 -19.20 4.86 7.71
CA GLN A 552 -19.47 5.00 6.28
C GLN A 552 -19.76 6.47 5.92
N ASN A 553 -19.86 7.33 6.93
CA ASN A 553 -20.07 8.76 6.79
C ASN A 553 -18.74 9.48 6.49
N VAL A 554 -18.85 10.68 5.91
CA VAL A 554 -17.75 11.59 5.57
C VAL A 554 -16.92 11.90 6.82
N MET A 555 -15.59 11.74 6.77
CA MET A 555 -14.71 12.20 7.85
C MET A 555 -14.71 13.73 7.90
N SER A 556 -14.76 14.30 9.10
CA SER A 556 -14.72 15.76 9.26
C SER A 556 -13.38 16.34 8.81
N ARG A 557 -13.37 17.66 8.54
CA ARG A 557 -12.16 18.39 8.13
C ARG A 557 -11.08 18.34 9.23
N ASP A 558 -11.50 18.51 10.48
CA ASP A 558 -10.65 18.35 11.65
C ASP A 558 -10.09 16.93 11.74
N GLY A 559 -10.94 15.91 11.55
CA GLY A 559 -10.53 14.51 11.53
C GLY A 559 -9.42 14.23 10.52
N TRP A 560 -9.51 14.81 9.31
CA TRP A 560 -8.44 14.75 8.31
C TRP A 560 -7.18 15.53 8.73
N LEU A 561 -7.32 16.66 9.42
CA LEU A 561 -6.19 17.42 9.96
C LEU A 561 -5.43 16.59 10.98
N GLN A 562 -6.11 16.03 11.98
CA GLN A 562 -5.47 15.17 12.99
C GLN A 562 -4.88 13.90 12.36
N PHE A 563 -5.57 13.28 11.40
CA PHE A 563 -5.02 12.16 10.61
C PHE A 563 -3.71 12.54 9.92
N SER A 564 -3.65 13.70 9.26
CA SER A 564 -2.45 14.17 8.54
C SER A 564 -1.27 14.43 9.49
N ILE A 565 -1.55 14.86 10.72
CA ILE A 565 -0.52 15.14 11.75
C ILE A 565 0.00 13.84 12.37
N MET A 566 -0.88 12.88 12.65
CA MET A 566 -0.52 11.57 13.20
C MET A 566 0.19 10.68 12.18
N ALA A 567 -0.29 10.65 10.94
CA ALA A 567 0.26 9.86 9.85
C ALA A 567 1.34 10.64 9.08
N LYS A 568 2.37 11.12 9.77
CA LYS A 568 3.44 12.02 9.25
C LYS A 568 4.03 11.60 7.90
N ASP A 569 4.32 10.31 7.71
CA ASP A 569 4.94 9.79 6.49
C ASP A 569 3.92 9.36 5.42
N CYS A 570 2.63 9.60 5.66
CA CYS A 570 1.57 9.31 4.70
C CYS A 570 1.56 10.37 3.59
N ASN A 571 1.57 9.92 2.34
CA ASN A 571 1.29 10.79 1.19
C ASN A 571 -0.21 10.96 1.01
N LEU A 572 -0.65 12.09 0.46
CA LEU A 572 -2.07 12.32 0.18
C LEU A 572 -2.68 11.22 -0.72
N GLN A 573 -1.88 10.65 -1.62
CA GLN A 573 -2.25 9.51 -2.46
C GLN A 573 -2.79 8.30 -1.67
N HIS A 574 -2.21 8.03 -0.50
CA HIS A 574 -2.70 6.99 0.41
C HIS A 574 -3.96 7.44 1.14
N ALA A 575 -4.05 8.70 1.56
CA ALA A 575 -5.26 9.25 2.19
C ALA A 575 -6.48 9.17 1.25
N ILE A 576 -6.29 9.42 -0.05
CA ILE A 576 -7.32 9.28 -1.08
C ILE A 576 -7.87 7.84 -1.18
N GLN A 577 -7.00 6.83 -1.01
CA GLN A 577 -7.44 5.42 -0.99
C GLN A 577 -8.33 5.10 0.20
N LEU A 578 -8.21 5.86 1.29
CA LEU A 578 -9.03 5.65 2.46
C LEU A 578 -10.40 6.30 2.30
N CYS A 579 -10.55 7.37 1.52
CA CYS A 579 -11.84 8.05 1.30
C CYS A 579 -12.98 7.06 0.93
N ARG A 580 -14.19 7.29 1.45
CA ARG A 580 -15.35 6.38 1.30
C ARG A 580 -16.36 6.86 0.26
N ASN A 581 -16.36 8.15 -0.06
CA ASN A 581 -17.24 8.74 -1.07
C ASN A 581 -16.54 9.89 -1.80
N TRP A 582 -17.20 10.40 -2.86
CA TRP A 582 -16.66 11.47 -3.69
C TRP A 582 -16.58 12.80 -2.93
N SER A 583 -17.56 13.12 -2.09
CA SER A 583 -17.57 14.39 -1.34
C SER A 583 -16.40 14.50 -0.38
N GLU A 584 -16.11 13.45 0.39
CA GLU A 584 -14.94 13.36 1.27
C GLU A 584 -13.63 13.54 0.50
N PHE A 585 -13.50 12.85 -0.64
CA PHE A 585 -12.32 12.97 -1.50
C PHE A 585 -12.15 14.39 -2.09
N SER A 586 -13.24 14.98 -2.57
CA SER A 586 -13.25 16.31 -3.16
C SER A 586 -12.85 17.36 -2.12
N ASP A 587 -13.47 17.33 -0.94
CA ASP A 587 -13.15 18.24 0.17
C ASP A 587 -11.69 18.07 0.62
N LEU A 588 -11.23 16.83 0.81
CA LEU A 588 -9.83 16.53 1.17
C LEU A 588 -8.84 17.11 0.16
N SER A 589 -9.14 16.95 -1.13
CA SER A 589 -8.29 17.44 -2.22
C SER A 589 -8.26 18.97 -2.29
N LEU A 590 -9.41 19.62 -2.12
CA LEU A 590 -9.50 21.09 -2.09
C LEU A 590 -8.76 21.65 -0.86
N LEU A 591 -8.96 21.08 0.33
CA LEU A 591 -8.25 21.48 1.56
C LEU A 591 -6.73 21.36 1.43
N ALA A 592 -6.25 20.29 0.79
CA ALA A 592 -4.83 20.11 0.51
C ALA A 592 -4.30 21.20 -0.43
N MET A 593 -5.05 21.56 -1.48
CA MET A 593 -4.65 22.67 -2.37
C MET A 593 -4.54 24.01 -1.65
N TRP A 594 -5.43 24.29 -0.69
CA TRP A 594 -5.43 25.56 0.07
C TRP A 594 -4.47 25.57 1.28
N GLN A 595 -3.56 24.60 1.38
CA GLN A 595 -2.55 24.47 2.44
C GLN A 595 -3.15 24.37 3.85
N TYR A 596 -4.32 23.73 3.98
CA TYR A 596 -4.94 23.48 5.29
C TYR A 596 -4.15 22.47 6.14
N PHE A 597 -3.56 21.47 5.49
CA PHE A 597 -2.81 20.42 6.19
C PHE A 597 -1.34 20.80 6.38
N LEU A 598 -0.79 20.45 7.55
CA LEU A 598 0.62 20.69 7.91
C LEU A 598 1.57 19.55 7.49
N ALA A 599 1.07 18.54 6.80
CA ALA A 599 1.85 17.40 6.32
C ALA A 599 2.63 17.78 5.05
N SER A 600 3.96 17.90 5.14
CA SER A 600 4.80 18.32 4.01
C SER A 600 4.82 17.38 2.81
N ASN A 601 4.36 16.13 2.99
CA ASN A 601 4.18 15.14 1.94
C ASN A 601 2.89 15.33 1.14
N TRP A 602 1.95 16.14 1.63
CA TRP A 602 0.67 16.40 0.98
C TRP A 602 0.77 17.62 0.06
N ASP A 603 1.74 18.51 0.31
CA ASP A 603 2.05 19.67 -0.51
C ASP A 603 2.39 19.33 -1.98
N SER A 604 2.79 18.09 -2.29
CA SER A 604 3.06 17.68 -3.68
C SER A 604 1.77 17.59 -4.53
N TRP A 605 0.60 17.61 -3.91
CA TRP A 605 -0.68 17.58 -4.60
C TRP A 605 -1.04 18.94 -5.19
N GLY A 606 -1.46 18.97 -6.46
CA GLY A 606 -1.86 20.22 -7.11
C GLY A 606 -0.72 21.21 -7.35
N VAL A 607 0.55 20.75 -7.33
CA VAL A 607 1.73 21.60 -7.58
C VAL A 607 1.81 22.07 -9.02
N ASN A 608 1.49 21.18 -9.96
CA ASN A 608 1.45 21.53 -11.37
C ASN A 608 0.22 22.41 -11.61
N THR A 609 0.45 23.65 -12.02
CA THR A 609 -0.57 24.67 -12.27
C THR A 609 -1.71 24.14 -13.16
N LEU A 610 -1.38 23.40 -14.22
CA LEU A 610 -2.37 22.85 -15.15
C LEU A 610 -3.23 21.77 -14.48
N THR A 611 -2.60 20.88 -13.70
CA THR A 611 -3.31 19.85 -12.94
C THR A 611 -4.18 20.47 -11.85
N GLN A 612 -3.67 21.49 -11.16
CA GLN A 612 -4.37 22.24 -10.13
C GLN A 612 -5.66 22.86 -10.68
N GLN A 613 -5.60 23.49 -11.85
CA GLN A 613 -6.76 24.10 -12.49
C GLN A 613 -7.83 23.06 -12.85
N LEU A 614 -7.44 21.91 -13.41
CA LEU A 614 -8.38 20.82 -13.69
C LEU A 614 -9.03 20.28 -12.41
N GLN A 615 -8.25 20.11 -11.34
CA GLN A 615 -8.74 19.66 -10.03
C GLN A 615 -9.70 20.67 -9.42
N GLN A 616 -9.44 21.97 -9.56
CA GLN A 616 -10.37 23.04 -9.16
C GLN A 616 -11.69 22.98 -9.95
N PHE A 617 -11.69 22.52 -11.20
CA PHE A 617 -12.94 22.28 -11.95
C PHE A 617 -13.60 20.91 -11.65
N GLY A 618 -13.06 20.12 -10.72
CA GLY A 618 -13.60 18.80 -10.37
C GLY A 618 -13.18 17.65 -11.30
N PHE A 619 -12.19 17.87 -12.18
CA PHE A 619 -11.56 16.84 -12.99
C PHE A 619 -10.22 16.42 -12.38
N PHE A 620 -10.11 15.16 -11.93
CA PHE A 620 -8.92 14.68 -11.23
C PHE A 620 -8.07 13.78 -12.13
N PRO A 621 -7.04 14.31 -12.82
CA PRO A 621 -6.21 13.51 -13.71
C PRO A 621 -5.30 12.57 -12.90
N TYR A 622 -5.17 11.34 -13.37
CA TYR A 622 -4.23 10.35 -12.81
C TYR A 622 -3.23 9.83 -13.85
N PHE A 623 -3.47 10.08 -15.13
CA PHE A 623 -2.55 9.74 -16.21
C PHE A 623 -2.64 10.79 -17.31
N ALA A 624 -1.51 11.40 -17.65
CA ALA A 624 -1.41 12.34 -18.74
C ALA A 624 -0.12 12.08 -19.54
N ASP A 625 -0.21 12.17 -20.86
CA ASP A 625 0.94 12.15 -21.75
C ASP A 625 0.73 13.13 -22.90
N TYR A 626 1.49 14.22 -22.86
CA TYR A 626 1.44 15.31 -23.82
C TYR A 626 2.63 15.30 -24.81
N ASN A 627 3.36 14.18 -24.90
CA ASN A 627 4.59 14.10 -25.72
C ASN A 627 4.35 13.71 -27.18
N ALA A 628 3.12 13.78 -27.70
CA ALA A 628 2.81 13.27 -29.04
C ALA A 628 3.67 13.91 -30.13
N ARG A 629 3.85 15.22 -30.08
CA ARG A 629 4.68 16.00 -31.02
C ARG A 629 6.15 15.56 -30.99
N THR A 630 6.69 15.30 -29.81
CA THR A 630 8.09 14.88 -29.61
C THR A 630 8.34 13.44 -30.06
N ILE A 631 7.34 12.57 -29.87
CA ILE A 631 7.40 11.15 -30.24
C ILE A 631 7.20 10.96 -31.75
N MET A 632 6.43 11.83 -32.40
CA MET A 632 6.11 11.76 -33.82
C MET A 632 7.39 11.75 -34.66
N ARG A 633 7.49 10.79 -35.59
CA ARG A 633 8.65 10.66 -36.48
C ARG A 633 8.20 10.21 -37.86
N TYR A 634 8.69 10.89 -38.89
CA TYR A 634 8.52 10.45 -40.27
C TYR A 634 9.88 10.35 -40.96
N HIS A 635 10.46 9.16 -40.96
CA HIS A 635 11.72 8.90 -41.65
C HIS A 635 11.50 7.94 -42.83
N GLN A 636 11.94 8.34 -44.02
CA GLN A 636 12.00 7.48 -45.19
C GLN A 636 13.30 7.72 -45.94
N SER A 637 14.08 6.67 -46.17
CA SER A 637 15.31 6.81 -46.95
C SER A 637 15.00 7.07 -48.43
N GLY A 638 15.77 7.99 -49.00
CA GLY A 638 15.63 8.43 -50.38
C GLY A 638 16.14 7.38 -51.38
N ASN A 639 15.82 7.57 -52.66
CA ASN A 639 16.20 6.63 -53.73
C ASN A 639 17.72 6.56 -53.99
N ARG A 640 18.52 7.48 -53.43
CA ARG A 640 19.98 7.62 -53.67
C ARG A 640 20.84 7.15 -52.49
N SER A 641 20.28 6.55 -51.45
CA SER A 641 21.07 6.01 -50.34
C SER A 641 21.77 4.70 -50.73
N ALA A 642 22.98 4.47 -50.22
CA ALA A 642 23.70 3.20 -50.39
C ALA A 642 22.99 2.00 -49.74
N VAL A 643 22.05 2.26 -48.84
CA VAL A 643 21.22 1.26 -48.15
C VAL A 643 19.88 1.09 -48.88
N ARG A 644 19.34 -0.14 -48.88
CA ARG A 644 18.00 -0.46 -49.40
C ARG A 644 16.97 0.49 -48.79
N ARG A 645 16.02 0.95 -49.62
CA ARG A 645 14.96 1.87 -49.18
C ARG A 645 14.26 1.32 -47.94
N GLN A 646 14.13 2.15 -46.92
CA GLN A 646 13.62 1.83 -45.59
C GLN A 646 12.74 2.99 -45.12
N HIS A 647 11.77 2.68 -44.28
CA HIS A 647 10.97 3.70 -43.63
C HIS A 647 10.72 3.32 -42.16
N ASP A 648 10.64 4.36 -41.32
CA ASP A 648 10.31 4.31 -39.91
C ASP A 648 9.43 5.52 -39.61
N MET A 649 8.12 5.27 -39.52
CA MET A 649 7.10 6.27 -39.24
C MET A 649 6.42 5.91 -37.92
N ILE A 650 6.29 6.89 -37.04
CA ILE A 650 5.67 6.78 -35.73
C ILE A 650 4.69 7.92 -35.59
N GLU A 651 3.46 7.59 -35.21
CA GLU A 651 2.43 8.55 -34.86
C GLU A 651 1.93 8.27 -33.45
N ALA A 652 1.83 9.34 -32.67
CA ALA A 652 1.29 9.34 -31.32
C ALA A 652 0.26 10.46 -31.19
N ARG A 653 -0.66 10.31 -30.24
CA ARG A 653 -1.67 11.30 -29.85
C ARG A 653 -1.50 11.67 -28.38
N ASN A 654 -1.80 12.91 -28.01
CA ASN A 654 -1.80 13.30 -26.61
C ASN A 654 -3.00 12.64 -25.94
N ILE A 655 -2.84 12.32 -24.66
CA ILE A 655 -3.88 11.63 -23.89
C ILE A 655 -3.92 12.19 -22.46
N LEU A 656 -5.14 12.40 -21.99
CA LEU A 656 -5.47 12.81 -20.64
C LEU A 656 -6.53 11.86 -20.10
N VAL A 657 -6.29 11.34 -18.90
CA VAL A 657 -7.19 10.42 -18.23
C VAL A 657 -7.36 10.86 -16.79
N GLY A 658 -8.63 10.99 -16.39
CA GLY A 658 -8.99 11.45 -15.06
C GLY A 658 -10.33 10.91 -14.60
N SER A 659 -10.66 11.25 -13.37
CA SER A 659 -11.89 10.84 -12.72
C SER A 659 -12.77 12.04 -12.41
N MET A 660 -14.09 11.84 -12.52
CA MET A 660 -15.11 12.85 -12.21
C MET A 660 -16.28 12.26 -11.41
N LYS A 661 -17.01 13.13 -10.73
CA LYS A 661 -18.17 12.77 -9.91
C LYS A 661 -19.26 12.11 -10.76
N ARG A 662 -19.80 10.98 -10.28
CA ARG A 662 -20.93 10.30 -10.89
C ARG A 662 -22.23 11.07 -10.61
N ASN A 663 -23.21 10.99 -11.52
CA ASN A 663 -24.54 11.60 -11.38
C ASN A 663 -24.58 13.13 -11.19
N ASP A 664 -23.46 13.81 -11.46
CA ASP A 664 -23.31 15.25 -11.28
C ASP A 664 -23.66 16.03 -12.55
N PRO A 665 -24.41 17.14 -12.45
CA PRO A 665 -24.81 17.91 -13.63
C PRO A 665 -23.61 18.52 -14.37
N VAL A 666 -22.55 18.94 -13.66
CA VAL A 666 -21.34 19.47 -14.30
C VAL A 666 -20.66 18.38 -15.10
N THR A 667 -20.49 17.18 -14.51
CA THR A 667 -19.92 16.04 -15.22
C THR A 667 -20.76 15.68 -16.45
N ARG A 668 -22.09 15.68 -16.34
CA ARG A 668 -22.99 15.40 -17.47
C ARG A 668 -22.79 16.40 -18.62
N ARG A 669 -22.74 17.70 -18.32
CA ARG A 669 -22.53 18.76 -19.32
C ARG A 669 -21.17 18.63 -19.99
N PHE A 670 -20.11 18.51 -19.19
CA PHE A 670 -18.74 18.35 -19.67
C PHE A 670 -18.60 17.15 -20.64
N LEU A 671 -19.10 15.98 -20.25
CA LEU A 671 -19.05 14.79 -21.10
C LEU A 671 -19.82 14.99 -22.41
N GLN A 672 -20.95 15.69 -22.37
CA GLN A 672 -21.75 15.96 -23.57
C GLN A 672 -21.07 16.98 -24.50
N TYR A 673 -20.41 18.01 -23.97
CA TYR A 673 -19.63 18.96 -24.78
C TYR A 673 -18.48 18.28 -25.52
N LEU A 674 -17.71 17.44 -24.83
CA LEU A 674 -16.65 16.68 -25.46
C LEU A 674 -17.16 15.77 -26.60
N LEU A 675 -18.34 15.17 -26.43
CA LEU A 675 -18.96 14.34 -27.48
C LEU A 675 -19.42 15.14 -28.69
N ILE A 676 -19.82 16.40 -28.51
CA ILE A 676 -20.17 17.31 -29.61
C ILE A 676 -18.90 17.68 -30.39
N ARG A 677 -17.76 17.83 -29.70
CA ARG A 677 -16.43 18.11 -30.28
C ARG A 677 -15.71 16.86 -30.82
N ALA A 678 -16.43 15.83 -31.25
CA ALA A 678 -15.85 14.59 -31.81
C ALA A 678 -14.95 14.81 -33.05
N GLY A 679 -15.03 15.97 -33.70
CA GLY A 679 -14.15 16.40 -34.79
C GLY A 679 -12.77 16.91 -34.34
N GLU A 680 -12.53 17.06 -33.04
CA GLU A 680 -11.29 17.60 -32.47
C GLU A 680 -10.70 16.67 -31.42
N VAL A 681 -11.55 16.16 -30.54
CA VAL A 681 -11.18 15.27 -29.43
C VAL A 681 -11.93 13.96 -29.52
N LEU A 682 -11.29 12.91 -29.01
CA LEU A 682 -11.84 11.57 -28.92
C LEU A 682 -12.02 11.24 -27.45
N VAL A 683 -13.17 10.66 -27.12
CA VAL A 683 -13.55 10.35 -25.74
C VAL A 683 -13.97 8.90 -25.58
N MET A 684 -13.68 8.36 -24.40
CA MET A 684 -14.27 7.16 -23.85
C MET A 684 -14.58 7.38 -22.37
N VAL A 685 -15.80 7.03 -21.94
CA VAL A 685 -16.24 7.16 -20.55
C VAL A 685 -16.59 5.79 -20.00
N ARG A 686 -16.03 5.47 -18.84
CA ARG A 686 -16.30 4.25 -18.10
C ARG A 686 -16.87 4.57 -16.72
N ASP A 687 -17.94 3.89 -16.34
CA ASP A 687 -18.50 3.96 -14.99
C ASP A 687 -17.67 3.10 -14.03
N GLY A 688 -17.12 3.72 -12.98
CA GLY A 688 -16.34 3.05 -11.94
C GLY A 688 -17.17 2.04 -11.14
N LYS A 689 -18.46 2.33 -10.91
CA LYS A 689 -19.36 1.54 -10.06
C LYS A 689 -19.78 0.26 -10.76
N THR A 690 -20.13 0.37 -12.03
CA THR A 690 -20.66 -0.73 -12.84
C THR A 690 -19.58 -1.40 -13.71
N GLY A 691 -18.45 -0.72 -13.92
CA GLY A 691 -17.38 -1.11 -14.83
C GLY A 691 -17.75 -0.99 -16.31
N ARG A 692 -18.92 -0.43 -16.62
CA ARG A 692 -19.51 -0.30 -17.97
C ARG A 692 -18.84 0.83 -18.74
N VAL A 693 -18.63 0.63 -20.04
CA VAL A 693 -18.31 1.73 -20.95
C VAL A 693 -19.62 2.37 -21.41
N ILE A 694 -19.80 3.65 -21.06
CA ILE A 694 -21.03 4.41 -21.35
C ILE A 694 -21.00 4.92 -22.78
N THR A 695 -19.88 5.49 -23.18
CA THR A 695 -19.62 5.97 -24.54
C THR A 695 -18.15 5.74 -24.91
N ALA A 696 -17.89 5.55 -26.19
CA ALA A 696 -16.55 5.44 -26.75
C ALA A 696 -16.56 5.85 -28.22
N SER A 697 -15.43 6.42 -28.65
CA SER A 697 -15.16 6.76 -30.04
C SER A 697 -15.14 5.53 -30.97
N PRO A 698 -15.33 5.71 -32.30
CA PRO A 698 -15.31 4.59 -33.25
C PRO A 698 -14.01 3.78 -33.22
N LYS A 699 -14.10 2.47 -33.51
CA LYS A 699 -12.97 1.52 -33.46
C LYS A 699 -11.72 1.99 -34.21
N GLU A 700 -11.92 2.63 -35.37
CA GLU A 700 -10.83 3.13 -36.22
C GLU A 700 -9.97 4.21 -35.55
N HIS A 701 -10.50 4.86 -34.51
CA HIS A 701 -9.87 5.98 -33.82
C HIS A 701 -9.39 5.64 -32.40
N LEU A 702 -9.50 4.37 -31.96
CA LEU A 702 -9.09 3.95 -30.62
C LEU A 702 -7.56 3.89 -30.42
N TRP A 703 -6.75 3.96 -31.47
CA TRP A 703 -5.29 3.95 -31.33
C TRP A 703 -4.77 5.27 -30.74
N THR A 704 -3.76 5.16 -29.88
CA THR A 704 -3.03 6.30 -29.29
C THR A 704 -1.57 6.34 -29.74
N TYR A 705 -0.98 5.18 -30.01
CA TYR A 705 0.35 5.02 -30.58
C TYR A 705 0.35 3.97 -31.70
N ARG A 706 0.84 4.35 -32.87
CA ARG A 706 1.02 3.44 -34.01
C ARG A 706 2.35 3.62 -34.69
N LYS A 707 2.85 2.55 -35.28
CA LYS A 707 4.14 2.51 -35.97
C LYS A 707 4.01 1.85 -37.32
N LYS A 708 4.90 2.25 -38.21
CA LYS A 708 5.03 1.70 -39.54
C LYS A 708 6.50 1.63 -39.93
N THR A 709 7.02 0.42 -39.98
CA THR A 709 8.42 0.14 -40.32
C THR A 709 8.54 -0.99 -41.31
N GLY A 710 9.38 -0.80 -42.31
CA GLY A 710 9.63 -1.84 -43.30
C GLY A 710 10.66 -1.47 -44.36
N LEU A 711 10.94 -2.45 -45.23
CA LEU A 711 11.76 -2.28 -46.42
C LEU A 711 10.87 -1.83 -47.58
N GLY A 712 11.27 -0.79 -48.30
CA GLY A 712 10.57 -0.30 -49.49
C GLY A 712 9.84 1.03 -49.26
N ARG A 713 8.73 1.21 -49.96
CA ARG A 713 7.93 2.46 -49.89
C ARG A 713 6.94 2.34 -48.74
N ALA A 714 6.92 3.34 -47.85
CA ALA A 714 5.95 3.42 -46.77
C ALA A 714 4.50 3.25 -47.27
N ALA A 715 4.13 3.82 -48.42
CA ALA A 715 2.76 3.70 -48.95
C ALA A 715 2.25 2.25 -49.17
N ARG A 716 3.12 1.22 -49.16
CA ARG A 716 2.72 -0.18 -49.33
C ARG A 716 2.49 -0.95 -48.03
N ASP A 717 3.01 -0.45 -46.91
CA ASP A 717 2.87 -1.11 -45.61
C ASP A 717 1.64 -0.55 -44.88
N GLU A 718 1.00 -1.35 -44.03
CA GLU A 718 -0.10 -0.90 -43.19
C GLU A 718 0.42 -0.34 -41.86
N TRP A 719 -0.42 0.42 -41.15
CA TRP A 719 -0.08 0.88 -39.81
C TRP A 719 -0.30 -0.24 -38.79
N GLU A 720 0.69 -0.46 -37.93
CA GLU A 720 0.57 -1.34 -36.78
C GLU A 720 0.20 -0.50 -35.54
N ASN A 721 -1.01 -0.70 -35.02
CA ASN A 721 -1.46 -0.07 -33.77
C ASN A 721 -0.79 -0.81 -32.60
N ILE A 722 0.06 -0.12 -31.85
CA ILE A 722 0.80 -0.74 -30.73
C ILE A 722 0.09 -0.45 -29.40
N LEU A 723 -0.43 0.77 -29.23
CA LEU A 723 -1.32 1.13 -28.12
C LEU A 723 -2.70 1.50 -28.68
N GLU A 724 -3.71 0.84 -28.13
CA GLU A 724 -5.11 1.03 -28.48
C GLU A 724 -5.96 1.07 -27.22
N MET A 725 -6.86 2.04 -27.15
CA MET A 725 -7.83 2.22 -26.07
C MET A 725 -8.70 0.98 -25.94
N GLY A 726 -8.55 0.27 -24.82
CA GLY A 726 -9.25 -0.98 -24.54
C GLY A 726 -8.79 -1.59 -23.22
N PRO A 727 -9.20 -2.84 -22.89
CA PRO A 727 -8.96 -3.45 -21.58
C PRO A 727 -7.48 -3.55 -21.20
N GLU A 728 -6.59 -3.83 -22.15
CA GLU A 728 -5.15 -3.91 -21.86
C GLU A 728 -4.55 -2.53 -21.62
N PHE A 729 -4.96 -1.50 -22.38
CA PHE A 729 -4.53 -0.12 -22.11
C PHE A 729 -5.01 0.35 -20.73
N MET A 730 -6.28 0.08 -20.38
CA MET A 730 -6.83 0.39 -19.07
C MET A 730 -6.00 -0.25 -17.95
N LYS A 731 -5.65 -1.54 -18.07
CA LYS A 731 -4.76 -2.23 -17.11
C LYS A 731 -3.38 -1.60 -17.03
N LEU A 732 -2.78 -1.24 -18.16
CA LEU A 732 -1.46 -0.61 -18.18
C LEU A 732 -1.49 0.79 -17.53
N THR A 733 -2.52 1.60 -17.81
CA THR A 733 -2.70 2.90 -17.14
C THR A 733 -2.97 2.75 -15.65
N ASP A 734 -3.72 1.72 -15.26
CA ASP A 734 -4.03 1.42 -13.86
C ASP A 734 -2.79 0.93 -13.08
N GLN A 735 -1.84 0.24 -13.74
CA GLN A 735 -0.53 -0.11 -13.17
C GLN A 735 0.39 1.10 -12.97
N LEU A 736 0.24 2.14 -13.78
CA LEU A 736 0.98 3.40 -13.63
C LEU A 736 0.28 4.38 -12.68
N ARG A 737 -0.95 4.09 -12.27
CA ARG A 737 -1.75 4.97 -11.43
C ARG A 737 -1.13 5.08 -10.05
N GLU A 738 -0.80 6.29 -9.63
CA GLU A 738 -0.13 6.55 -8.35
C GLU A 738 -1.08 6.47 -7.15
N TRP A 739 -2.38 6.60 -7.36
CA TRP A 739 -3.39 6.57 -6.31
C TRP A 739 -4.69 5.93 -6.81
N ARG A 740 -5.55 5.43 -5.91
CA ARG A 740 -6.83 4.80 -6.27
C ARG A 740 -7.89 5.26 -5.29
N PHE A 741 -9.16 5.18 -5.65
CA PHE A 741 -10.25 5.43 -4.70
C PHE A 741 -10.55 4.20 -3.87
N GLY A 742 -10.90 4.41 -2.59
CA GLY A 742 -11.48 3.37 -1.72
C GLY A 742 -12.96 3.09 -2.01
N PHE A 743 -13.56 3.82 -2.95
CA PHE A 743 -14.95 3.73 -3.38
C PHE A 743 -15.01 3.64 -4.92
N ASN A 744 -16.16 3.23 -5.47
CA ASN A 744 -16.32 3.03 -6.92
C ASN A 744 -17.26 4.05 -7.59
N ASP A 745 -17.77 5.02 -6.83
CA ASP A 745 -18.78 5.97 -7.29
C ASP A 745 -18.19 7.17 -8.06
N PHE A 746 -17.74 6.92 -9.28
CA PHE A 746 -17.13 7.93 -10.16
C PHE A 746 -17.20 7.51 -11.64
N TYR A 747 -16.94 8.45 -12.54
CA TYR A 747 -16.66 8.17 -13.95
C TYR A 747 -15.16 8.27 -14.23
N ASP A 748 -14.57 7.26 -14.87
CA ASP A 748 -13.26 7.33 -15.52
C ASP A 748 -13.45 7.91 -16.93
N VAL A 749 -12.80 9.02 -17.23
CA VAL A 749 -12.90 9.74 -18.50
C VAL A 749 -11.54 9.72 -19.19
N TYR A 750 -11.52 9.17 -20.40
CA TYR A 750 -10.34 9.09 -21.26
C TYR A 750 -10.52 10.03 -22.44
N ILE A 751 -9.59 10.95 -22.63
CA ILE A 751 -9.62 11.99 -23.65
C ILE A 751 -8.31 11.95 -24.43
N TRP A 752 -8.37 11.92 -25.75
CA TRP A 752 -7.17 11.98 -26.60
C TRP A 752 -7.43 12.73 -27.90
N ASP A 753 -6.37 13.22 -28.53
CA ASP A 753 -6.51 14.01 -29.76
C ASP A 753 -7.02 13.18 -30.95
N LEU A 754 -7.89 13.78 -31.78
CA LEU A 754 -8.23 13.19 -33.07
C LEU A 754 -7.01 13.18 -34.01
N LYS A 755 -6.27 14.29 -34.07
CA LYS A 755 -5.12 14.45 -34.96
C LYS A 755 -3.82 14.04 -34.24
N PRO A 756 -2.96 13.21 -34.84
CA PRO A 756 -1.68 12.86 -34.23
C PRO A 756 -0.69 14.02 -34.26
N GLY A 757 0.24 14.01 -33.30
CA GLY A 757 1.35 14.97 -33.23
C GLY A 757 0.94 16.41 -32.91
N GLN A 758 -0.25 16.62 -32.36
CA GLN A 758 -0.69 17.94 -31.88
C GLN A 758 0.14 18.40 -30.68
N ASP A 759 0.12 19.70 -30.44
CA ASP A 759 0.84 20.33 -29.33
C ASP A 759 0.18 20.01 -27.98
N GLU A 760 0.98 19.96 -26.92
CA GLU A 760 0.51 19.64 -25.56
C GLU A 760 -0.63 20.55 -25.07
N VAL A 761 -0.55 21.79 -25.50
CA VAL A 761 -1.45 22.89 -25.15
C VAL A 761 -2.87 22.68 -25.66
N GLU A 762 -3.02 22.11 -26.86
CA GLU A 762 -4.32 22.08 -27.53
C GLU A 762 -5.35 21.26 -26.76
N ILE A 763 -4.99 20.06 -26.32
CA ILE A 763 -5.91 19.19 -25.58
C ILE A 763 -6.23 19.78 -24.21
N PHE A 764 -5.26 20.42 -23.55
CA PHE A 764 -5.45 21.05 -22.25
C PHE A 764 -6.42 22.24 -22.33
N ASN A 765 -6.21 23.16 -23.28
CA ASN A 765 -7.06 24.34 -23.42
C ASN A 765 -8.49 23.94 -23.77
N LYS A 766 -8.69 22.95 -24.66
CA LYS A 766 -10.03 22.42 -25.01
C LYS A 766 -10.76 21.82 -23.81
N VAL A 767 -10.06 20.99 -23.02
CA VAL A 767 -10.64 20.38 -21.82
C VAL A 767 -10.97 21.45 -20.78
N SER A 768 -10.10 22.43 -20.59
CA SER A 768 -10.32 23.53 -19.65
C SER A 768 -11.49 24.42 -20.06
N GLU A 769 -11.61 24.74 -21.36
CA GLU A 769 -12.75 25.47 -21.93
C GLU A 769 -14.08 24.75 -21.70
N ASP A 770 -14.16 23.46 -22.05
CA ASP A 770 -15.38 22.67 -21.88
C ASP A 770 -15.75 22.53 -20.39
N LEU A 771 -14.77 22.49 -19.48
CA LEU A 771 -15.00 22.51 -18.02
C LEU A 771 -15.56 23.86 -17.54
N ARG A 772 -15.01 25.00 -18.00
CA ARG A 772 -15.55 26.34 -17.70
C ARG A 772 -17.01 26.47 -18.14
N ASN A 773 -17.31 26.02 -19.37
CA ASN A 773 -18.66 26.00 -19.91
C ASN A 773 -19.58 25.06 -19.11
N ALA A 774 -19.07 23.90 -18.65
CA ALA A 774 -19.84 22.97 -17.83
C ALA A 774 -20.20 23.57 -16.46
N TRP A 775 -19.35 24.42 -15.91
CA TRP A 775 -19.65 25.20 -14.70
C TRP A 775 -20.48 26.46 -14.96
N ARG A 776 -20.75 26.80 -16.23
CA ARG A 776 -21.45 28.01 -16.67
C ARG A 776 -20.80 29.31 -16.19
N MET A 777 -19.46 29.32 -16.14
CA MET A 777 -18.70 30.47 -15.66
C MET A 777 -18.77 31.62 -16.67
N LYS A 778 -19.21 32.80 -16.23
CA LYS A 778 -19.28 34.03 -17.04
C LYS A 778 -18.09 34.97 -16.79
N HIS A 779 -17.40 34.81 -15.66
CA HIS A 779 -16.31 35.68 -15.21
C HIS A 779 -15.21 34.84 -14.52
N THR A 780 -13.97 35.33 -14.40
CA THR A 780 -12.85 34.57 -13.82
C THR A 780 -13.10 34.18 -12.34
N ARG A 781 -13.70 35.10 -11.56
CA ARG A 781 -13.98 34.91 -10.12
C ARG A 781 -14.95 33.77 -9.83
N GLU A 782 -15.87 33.48 -10.75
CA GLU A 782 -16.88 32.43 -10.57
C GLU A 782 -16.26 31.02 -10.46
N MET A 783 -14.99 30.87 -10.83
CA MET A 783 -14.23 29.64 -10.63
C MET A 783 -14.30 29.13 -9.19
N TYR A 784 -14.39 30.02 -8.20
CA TYR A 784 -14.42 29.65 -6.79
C TYR A 784 -15.84 29.40 -6.24
N ASN A 785 -16.91 29.74 -6.96
CA ASN A 785 -18.29 29.71 -6.44
C ASN A 785 -18.69 28.36 -5.84
N HIS A 786 -18.31 27.27 -6.51
CA HIS A 786 -18.61 25.93 -6.01
C HIS A 786 -17.80 25.55 -4.76
N MET A 787 -16.71 26.25 -4.48
CA MET A 787 -15.89 26.12 -3.28
C MET A 787 -16.33 27.10 -2.17
N GLU A 788 -17.33 27.95 -2.40
CA GLU A 788 -17.80 28.94 -1.41
C GLU A 788 -18.03 28.35 -0.01
N PRO A 789 -18.75 27.21 0.16
CA PRO A 789 -18.99 26.65 1.49
C PRO A 789 -17.70 26.21 2.21
N LEU A 790 -16.68 25.86 1.43
CA LEU A 790 -15.36 25.51 1.95
C LEU A 790 -14.58 26.78 2.31
N LEU A 791 -14.44 27.71 1.37
CA LEU A 791 -13.59 28.89 1.53
C LEU A 791 -14.09 29.87 2.59
N ARG A 792 -15.42 29.96 2.79
CA ARG A 792 -16.01 30.76 3.88
C ARG A 792 -15.68 30.22 5.26
N SER A 793 -15.39 28.93 5.37
CA SER A 793 -15.04 28.31 6.65
C SER A 793 -13.56 28.40 6.98
N LEU A 794 -12.72 28.85 6.04
CA LEU A 794 -11.28 28.89 6.17
C LEU A 794 -10.79 30.33 6.32
N HIS A 795 -9.79 30.52 7.16
CA HIS A 795 -9.05 31.76 7.32
C HIS A 795 -7.56 31.46 7.20
N ARG A 796 -6.78 32.40 6.68
CA ARG A 796 -5.32 32.32 6.68
C ARG A 796 -4.76 33.43 7.55
N ASP A 797 -3.98 33.04 8.53
CA ASP A 797 -3.30 33.96 9.44
C ASP A 797 -2.23 34.76 8.69
N ASP A 798 -2.29 36.08 8.77
CA ASP A 798 -1.35 37.01 8.14
C ASP A 798 0.09 36.86 8.66
N SER A 799 0.24 36.44 9.92
CA SER A 799 1.55 36.39 10.59
C SER A 799 2.31 35.09 10.29
N THR A 800 1.61 33.95 10.32
CA THR A 800 2.21 32.62 10.12
C THR A 800 2.00 32.09 8.70
N GLY A 801 0.99 32.58 7.97
CA GLY A 801 0.54 32.00 6.71
C GLY A 801 -0.20 30.68 6.87
N HIS A 802 -0.53 30.26 8.10
CA HIS A 802 -1.25 29.02 8.37
C HIS A 802 -2.74 29.15 8.00
N THR A 803 -3.24 28.22 7.19
CA THR A 803 -4.66 28.12 6.88
C THR A 803 -5.37 27.26 7.93
N ARG A 804 -6.37 27.81 8.62
CA ARG A 804 -7.17 27.11 9.64
C ARG A 804 -8.67 27.29 9.43
N GLN A 805 -9.47 26.49 10.14
CA GLN A 805 -10.92 26.65 10.16
C GLN A 805 -11.31 27.78 11.13
N ILE A 806 -12.33 28.56 10.76
CA ILE A 806 -12.87 29.65 11.58
C ILE A 806 -13.69 29.06 12.74
N LYS A 807 -13.40 29.48 13.98
CA LYS A 807 -14.09 28.98 15.17
C LYS A 807 -15.50 29.60 15.26
N PRO A 808 -16.52 28.87 15.77
CA PRO A 808 -17.88 29.42 15.91
C PRO A 808 -17.90 30.71 16.75
N GLY A 809 -18.47 31.79 16.21
CA GLY A 809 -18.55 33.11 16.88
C GLY A 809 -17.33 34.02 16.66
N GLU A 810 -16.32 33.55 15.93
CA GLU A 810 -15.17 34.34 15.50
C GLU A 810 -15.53 35.17 14.25
N HIS A 811 -15.27 36.48 14.28
CA HIS A 811 -15.51 37.38 13.15
C HIS A 811 -14.19 37.82 12.54
N ILE A 812 -13.64 36.98 11.65
CA ILE A 812 -12.39 37.22 10.92
C ILE A 812 -12.67 37.08 9.41
N GLU A 813 -11.88 37.77 8.59
CA GLU A 813 -11.93 37.66 7.13
C GLU A 813 -11.65 36.23 6.67
N SER A 814 -12.59 35.65 5.91
CA SER A 814 -12.41 34.32 5.33
C SER A 814 -11.59 34.36 4.05
N ILE A 815 -11.04 33.22 3.62
CA ILE A 815 -10.38 33.11 2.32
C ILE A 815 -11.35 33.48 1.19
N TRP A 816 -12.64 33.16 1.35
CA TRP A 816 -13.66 33.57 0.41
C TRP A 816 -13.76 35.08 0.27
N ASP A 817 -13.79 35.80 1.40
CA ASP A 817 -13.91 37.26 1.39
C ASP A 817 -12.68 37.89 0.75
N ALA A 818 -11.48 37.36 1.05
CA ALA A 818 -10.23 37.82 0.44
C ALA A 818 -10.18 37.56 -1.08
N VAL A 819 -10.62 36.39 -1.55
CA VAL A 819 -10.66 36.06 -2.99
C VAL A 819 -11.69 36.92 -3.74
N MET A 820 -12.81 37.23 -3.09
CA MET A 820 -13.88 38.04 -3.68
C MET A 820 -13.71 39.55 -3.51
N ASP A 821 -12.69 40.02 -2.79
CA ASP A 821 -12.36 41.45 -2.69
C ASP A 821 -12.10 42.04 -4.09
N GLU A 822 -12.55 43.26 -4.35
CA GLU A 822 -12.28 44.03 -5.57
C GLU A 822 -10.77 44.25 -5.77
N ARG A 823 -9.98 44.26 -4.68
CA ARG A 823 -8.51 44.38 -4.74
C ARG A 823 -7.81 43.12 -5.26
N SER A 824 -8.48 41.98 -5.19
CA SER A 824 -7.92 40.70 -5.61
C SER A 824 -8.01 40.53 -7.12
N ILE A 825 -6.89 40.20 -7.75
CA ILE A 825 -6.83 39.94 -9.19
C ILE A 825 -6.83 38.42 -9.40
N VAL A 826 -7.89 37.91 -10.01
CA VAL A 826 -7.98 36.51 -10.42
C VAL A 826 -7.48 36.43 -11.86
N LYS A 827 -6.46 35.60 -12.06
CA LYS A 827 -5.83 35.41 -13.36
C LYS A 827 -6.04 33.99 -13.82
N MET A 828 -6.58 33.80 -15.02
CA MET A 828 -6.63 32.48 -15.64
C MET A 828 -5.41 32.27 -16.54
N ILE A 829 -5.04 31.01 -16.69
CA ILE A 829 -3.79 30.63 -17.33
C ILE A 829 -4.14 29.69 -18.47
N ASP A 830 -3.88 30.15 -19.69
CA ASP A 830 -3.85 29.30 -20.87
C ASP A 830 -2.40 29.17 -21.31
N VAL A 831 -2.06 28.02 -21.90
CA VAL A 831 -0.71 27.83 -22.45
C VAL A 831 -0.75 28.17 -23.94
N ALA A 832 0.34 28.71 -24.49
CA ALA A 832 0.52 28.95 -25.92
C ALA A 832 1.97 28.68 -26.32
N GLY A 833 2.27 27.41 -26.64
CA GLY A 833 3.64 26.94 -26.85
C GLY A 833 4.48 27.14 -25.59
N PRO A 834 5.66 27.79 -25.65
CA PRO A 834 6.49 28.05 -24.48
C PRO A 834 6.00 29.23 -23.63
N HIS A 835 4.97 29.96 -24.07
CA HIS A 835 4.46 31.14 -23.39
C HIS A 835 3.21 30.78 -22.59
N ILE A 836 3.08 31.41 -21.44
CA ILE A 836 1.87 31.39 -20.63
C ILE A 836 1.08 32.64 -21.00
N ILE A 837 -0.14 32.46 -21.50
CA ILE A 837 -1.11 33.54 -21.67
C ILE A 837 -1.88 33.64 -20.38
N VAL A 838 -1.91 34.85 -19.84
CA VAL A 838 -2.60 35.15 -18.59
C VAL A 838 -3.75 36.05 -18.93
N HIS A 839 -4.95 35.63 -18.54
CA HIS A 839 -6.19 36.33 -18.82
C HIS A 839 -6.71 36.97 -17.53
N ASP A 840 -6.98 38.26 -17.60
CA ASP A 840 -7.58 39.06 -16.53
C ASP A 840 -9.07 39.31 -16.83
N ASP A 841 -9.80 39.90 -15.87
CA ASP A 841 -11.24 40.20 -16.05
C ASP A 841 -11.51 41.16 -17.22
N ASP A 842 -10.54 42.01 -17.57
CA ASP A 842 -10.62 42.93 -18.73
C ASP A 842 -10.59 42.18 -20.08
N ASP A 843 -9.95 41.00 -20.14
CA ASP A 843 -9.88 40.17 -21.36
C ASP A 843 -11.20 39.45 -21.67
N VAL A 844 -12.12 39.40 -20.69
CA VAL A 844 -13.46 38.80 -20.84
C VAL A 844 -14.30 39.59 -21.84
N GLU A 845 -14.16 40.92 -21.85
CA GLU A 845 -14.87 41.80 -22.79
C GLU A 845 -14.33 41.67 -24.23
N GLU A 846 -13.05 41.30 -24.39
CA GLU A 846 -12.41 41.12 -25.69
C GLU A 846 -12.59 39.72 -26.29
N SER A 847 -12.92 38.70 -25.47
CA SER A 847 -12.99 37.30 -25.91
C SER A 847 -14.36 36.65 -25.69
N LEU A 848 -15.26 36.85 -26.67
CA LEU A 848 -16.66 36.35 -26.65
C LEU A 848 -16.83 34.84 -26.42
N TYR A 849 -15.78 34.03 -26.63
CA TYR A 849 -15.84 32.56 -26.56
C TYR A 849 -15.04 31.95 -25.40
N MET A 850 -14.39 32.78 -24.56
CA MET A 850 -13.57 32.26 -23.47
C MET A 850 -14.41 31.72 -22.30
N PHE A 851 -15.59 32.30 -22.10
CA PHE A 851 -16.53 32.05 -21.02
C PHE A 851 -17.91 31.69 -21.55
N TYR A 852 -18.76 31.20 -20.65
CA TYR A 852 -20.12 30.84 -20.94
C TYR A 852 -20.93 32.06 -21.39
N ASN A 853 -21.44 32.01 -22.63
CA ASN A 853 -22.17 33.11 -23.24
C ASN A 853 -23.64 32.74 -23.56
N GLU A 854 -24.39 33.69 -24.13
CA GLU A 854 -25.80 33.48 -24.50
C GLU A 854 -26.00 32.32 -25.51
N GLY A 855 -25.00 32.08 -26.36
CA GLY A 855 -24.99 30.95 -27.29
C GLY A 855 -24.91 29.61 -26.57
N ASN A 856 -24.03 29.50 -25.55
CA ASN A 856 -23.96 28.31 -24.70
C ASN A 856 -25.25 28.12 -23.89
N GLU A 857 -25.88 29.20 -23.41
CA GLU A 857 -27.17 29.14 -22.72
C GLU A 857 -28.29 28.58 -23.60
N ALA A 858 -28.35 29.03 -24.86
CA ALA A 858 -29.30 28.50 -25.83
C ALA A 858 -29.03 27.02 -26.17
N GLU A 859 -27.77 26.61 -26.27
CA GLU A 859 -27.39 25.21 -26.48
C GLU A 859 -27.76 24.33 -25.27
N ASP A 860 -27.47 24.79 -24.05
CA ASP A 860 -27.79 24.11 -22.80
C ASP A 860 -29.30 23.91 -22.62
N ALA A 861 -30.11 24.90 -22.96
CA ALA A 861 -31.58 24.79 -22.90
C ALA A 861 -32.11 23.65 -23.78
N VAL A 862 -31.38 23.29 -24.85
CA VAL A 862 -31.73 22.19 -25.75
C VAL A 862 -31.12 20.85 -25.29
N LEU A 863 -29.87 20.86 -24.81
CA LEU A 863 -29.16 19.65 -24.42
C LEU A 863 -29.60 19.11 -23.04
N PHE A 864 -29.99 20.01 -22.12
CA PHE A 864 -30.28 19.69 -20.72
C PHE A 864 -31.62 20.28 -20.23
N PRO A 865 -32.74 20.06 -20.94
CA PRO A 865 -34.03 20.63 -20.56
C PRO A 865 -34.54 20.12 -19.21
N ASP A 866 -34.05 18.97 -18.75
CA ASP A 866 -34.46 18.29 -17.52
C ASP A 866 -33.73 18.78 -16.26
N GLU A 867 -32.67 19.58 -16.39
CA GLU A 867 -31.87 20.09 -15.25
C GLU A 867 -32.65 20.97 -14.27
N SER A 868 -33.73 21.60 -14.72
CA SER A 868 -34.62 22.38 -13.86
C SER A 868 -35.60 21.52 -13.03
N THR A 869 -35.74 20.23 -13.36
CA THR A 869 -36.81 19.37 -12.83
C THR A 869 -36.33 18.16 -12.03
N ARG A 870 -35.07 17.76 -12.19
CA ARG A 870 -34.49 16.56 -11.56
C ARG A 870 -33.33 16.94 -10.63
N LYS A 871 -33.03 16.05 -9.68
CA LYS A 871 -31.88 16.20 -8.77
C LYS A 871 -30.68 15.33 -9.16
N ASN A 872 -30.91 14.17 -9.78
CA ASN A 872 -29.85 13.23 -10.20
C ASN A 872 -29.69 13.21 -11.72
N PHE A 873 -28.44 13.29 -12.19
CA PHE A 873 -28.12 13.46 -13.60
C PHE A 873 -27.13 12.40 -14.08
N ALA A 874 -27.52 11.12 -14.00
CA ALA A 874 -26.75 10.04 -14.60
C ALA A 874 -26.48 10.33 -16.08
N PHE A 875 -25.21 10.27 -16.49
CA PHE A 875 -24.86 10.52 -17.88
C PHE A 875 -25.36 9.37 -18.76
N ARG A 876 -26.20 9.71 -19.74
CA ARG A 876 -26.64 8.80 -20.80
C ARG A 876 -26.22 9.40 -22.13
N GLU A 877 -25.53 8.61 -22.95
CA GLU A 877 -25.19 9.02 -24.31
C GLU A 877 -26.47 9.38 -25.06
N ILE A 878 -26.57 10.61 -25.56
CA ILE A 878 -27.66 11.03 -26.42
C ILE A 878 -27.43 10.39 -27.80
N SER A 879 -27.80 9.12 -27.95
CA SER A 879 -27.65 8.35 -29.19
C SER A 879 -28.71 8.78 -30.23
N ASN A 880 -28.29 8.94 -31.48
CA ASN A 880 -29.18 9.02 -32.66
C ASN A 880 -29.72 7.62 -33.02
N ASP A 881 -30.24 6.86 -32.05
CA ASP A 881 -30.79 5.55 -32.35
C ASP A 881 -32.19 5.70 -33.00
N PRO A 882 -32.47 5.02 -34.12
CA PRO A 882 -33.72 5.22 -34.87
C PRO A 882 -35.01 4.89 -34.10
N GLN A 883 -34.94 4.32 -32.89
CA GLN A 883 -36.08 3.75 -32.16
C GLN A 883 -36.66 4.64 -31.05
N HIS A 884 -36.12 5.84 -30.79
CA HIS A 884 -36.80 6.84 -29.96
C HIS A 884 -37.89 7.57 -30.78
N ASP A 885 -38.95 6.86 -31.14
CA ASP A 885 -40.06 7.39 -31.96
C ASP A 885 -40.91 8.45 -31.24
N ALA A 886 -40.75 8.65 -29.92
CA ALA A 886 -41.53 9.63 -29.16
C ALA A 886 -40.99 11.08 -29.23
N LEU A 887 -39.75 11.30 -29.69
CA LEU A 887 -39.11 12.64 -29.74
C LEU A 887 -38.94 13.20 -31.18
N ARG A 888 -39.30 12.43 -32.22
CA ARG A 888 -39.13 12.85 -33.61
C ARG A 888 -39.93 14.09 -34.00
N ASP A 889 -41.07 14.32 -33.36
CA ASP A 889 -41.90 15.48 -33.70
C ASP A 889 -41.35 16.80 -33.12
N GLN A 890 -40.52 16.75 -32.07
CA GLN A 890 -39.83 17.93 -31.53
C GLN A 890 -38.44 18.16 -32.17
N GLN A 891 -37.78 17.13 -32.68
CA GLN A 891 -36.43 17.23 -33.24
C GLN A 891 -36.33 17.91 -34.63
N MET A 892 -37.45 18.17 -35.32
CA MET A 892 -37.43 18.86 -36.62
C MET A 892 -37.01 20.34 -36.53
N HIS A 893 -36.79 20.88 -35.32
CA HIS A 893 -36.40 22.28 -35.09
C HIS A 893 -34.97 22.47 -34.56
N THR A 894 -34.18 21.40 -34.46
CA THR A 894 -32.83 21.43 -33.84
C THR A 894 -31.68 21.49 -34.86
N ILE A 895 -30.53 22.05 -34.47
CA ILE A 895 -29.25 22.10 -35.22
C ILE A 895 -28.85 20.74 -35.83
N ARG A 896 -29.29 19.63 -35.24
CA ARG A 896 -29.06 18.26 -35.71
C ARG A 896 -29.71 17.93 -37.07
N CYS A 897 -30.58 18.79 -37.59
CA CYS A 897 -31.08 18.69 -38.97
C CYS A 897 -30.10 19.24 -40.01
N LEU A 898 -29.03 19.95 -39.63
CA LEU A 898 -28.09 20.59 -40.57
C LEU A 898 -27.41 19.62 -41.56
N PRO A 899 -26.93 18.41 -41.16
CA PRO A 899 -26.34 17.48 -42.12
C PRO A 899 -27.37 17.00 -43.14
N ASN A 900 -28.59 16.69 -42.70
CA ASN A 900 -29.67 16.30 -43.59
C ASN A 900 -30.11 17.47 -44.46
N LEU A 901 -30.21 18.69 -43.93
CA LEU A 901 -30.53 19.89 -44.68
C LEU A 901 -29.48 20.20 -45.75
N TRP A 902 -28.20 20.02 -45.42
CA TRP A 902 -27.07 20.23 -46.33
C TRP A 902 -27.05 19.18 -47.45
N VAL A 903 -27.26 17.91 -47.11
CA VAL A 903 -27.37 16.81 -48.09
C VAL A 903 -28.59 17.03 -48.98
N THR A 904 -29.73 17.41 -48.41
CA THR A 904 -30.98 17.62 -49.14
C THR A 904 -30.93 18.87 -50.01
N GLY A 905 -30.35 19.96 -49.51
CA GLY A 905 -30.11 21.21 -50.24
C GLY A 905 -29.08 21.03 -51.35
N SER A 906 -28.03 20.24 -51.13
CA SER A 906 -27.06 19.87 -52.16
C SER A 906 -27.69 19.02 -53.26
N ALA A 907 -28.52 18.03 -52.90
CA ALA A 907 -29.29 17.22 -53.85
C ALA A 907 -30.27 18.10 -54.66
N GLN A 908 -30.91 19.09 -54.02
CA GLN A 908 -31.75 20.07 -54.70
C GLN A 908 -30.94 20.96 -55.67
N ALA A 909 -29.77 21.47 -55.24
CA ALA A 909 -28.88 22.27 -56.08
C ALA A 909 -28.35 21.49 -57.29
N ARG A 910 -28.13 20.18 -57.13
CA ARG A 910 -27.75 19.24 -58.20
C ARG A 910 -28.93 18.72 -59.03
N LYS A 911 -30.16 19.16 -58.75
CA LYS A 911 -31.42 18.74 -59.41
C LYS A 911 -31.69 17.23 -59.35
N GLU A 912 -31.25 16.59 -58.29
CA GLU A 912 -31.51 15.18 -58.03
C GLU A 912 -32.99 14.95 -57.65
N LYS A 913 -33.49 13.73 -57.85
CA LYS A 913 -34.89 13.39 -57.58
C LYS A 913 -35.12 13.23 -56.08
N LEU A 914 -35.58 14.29 -55.43
CA LEU A 914 -35.84 14.32 -53.99
C LEU A 914 -37.05 13.43 -53.60
N ASP A 915 -36.91 12.70 -52.49
CA ASP A 915 -38.00 11.93 -51.88
C ASP A 915 -39.02 12.86 -51.16
N GLY A 916 -40.16 12.29 -50.75
CA GLY A 916 -41.25 13.06 -50.13
C GLY A 916 -40.86 13.76 -48.83
N LYS A 917 -39.96 13.15 -48.04
CA LYS A 917 -39.47 13.70 -46.77
C LYS A 917 -38.50 14.86 -46.99
N SER A 918 -37.60 14.72 -47.95
CA SER A 918 -36.65 15.73 -48.41
C SER A 918 -37.35 17.01 -48.89
N ARG A 919 -38.42 16.86 -49.69
CA ARG A 919 -39.22 18.02 -50.14
C ARG A 919 -39.94 18.70 -48.99
N ALA A 920 -40.48 17.94 -48.04
CA ALA A 920 -41.14 18.51 -46.87
C ALA A 920 -40.16 19.31 -46.00
N LEU A 921 -38.93 18.81 -45.83
CA LEU A 921 -37.85 19.48 -45.11
C LEU A 921 -37.48 20.81 -45.77
N LEU A 922 -37.19 20.81 -47.08
CA LEU A 922 -36.82 22.02 -47.83
C LEU A 922 -37.96 23.04 -47.91
N LYS A 923 -39.23 22.58 -47.91
CA LYS A 923 -40.41 23.46 -47.94
C LYS A 923 -40.62 24.13 -46.58
N LYS A 924 -40.34 23.43 -45.48
CA LYS A 924 -40.44 23.97 -44.11
C LYS A 924 -39.30 24.94 -43.79
N THR A 925 -38.10 24.76 -44.35
CA THR A 925 -36.94 25.65 -44.14
C THR A 925 -36.84 26.80 -45.14
N GLY A 926 -37.80 26.95 -46.06
CA GLY A 926 -37.82 28.02 -47.05
C GLY A 926 -36.86 27.84 -48.24
N LEU A 927 -36.04 26.78 -48.24
CA LEU A 927 -35.03 26.48 -49.27
C LEU A 927 -35.61 25.88 -50.57
N MET A 928 -36.91 25.59 -50.62
CA MET A 928 -37.61 25.16 -51.84
C MET A 928 -37.74 26.24 -52.93
N ARG A 929 -37.50 27.52 -52.63
CA ARG A 929 -37.60 28.60 -53.62
C ARG A 929 -36.29 28.71 -54.38
N GLU A 930 -36.36 28.65 -55.71
CA GLU A 930 -35.22 29.00 -56.56
C GLU A 930 -34.75 30.42 -56.22
N PRO A 931 -33.46 30.62 -55.88
CA PRO A 931 -32.95 31.97 -55.72
C PRO A 931 -33.03 32.66 -57.08
N LYS A 932 -33.76 33.77 -57.14
CA LYS A 932 -33.62 34.72 -58.26
C LYS A 932 -32.14 35.06 -58.36
N LYS A 933 -31.56 34.93 -59.57
CA LYS A 933 -30.16 35.23 -59.87
C LYS A 933 -29.78 36.59 -59.26
N MET A 934 -29.12 36.58 -58.10
CA MET A 934 -28.44 37.73 -57.54
C MET A 934 -26.96 37.56 -57.83
N ASN A 935 -26.36 38.64 -58.33
CA ASN A 935 -24.96 38.66 -58.72
C ASN A 935 -24.06 38.52 -57.49
N PHE A 936 -22.90 37.85 -57.65
CA PHE A 936 -21.98 37.51 -56.58
C PHE A 936 -21.51 38.74 -55.79
N ASP A 937 -21.32 39.86 -56.48
CA ASP A 937 -20.84 41.12 -55.89
C ASP A 937 -21.84 41.71 -54.87
N ILE A 938 -23.15 41.60 -55.14
CA ILE A 938 -24.21 42.08 -54.24
C ILE A 938 -24.24 41.24 -52.95
N ARG A 939 -23.84 39.97 -53.04
CA ARG A 939 -23.85 39.04 -51.89
C ARG A 939 -22.73 39.35 -50.89
N MET A 940 -21.59 39.88 -51.37
CA MET A 940 -20.49 40.33 -50.52
C MET A 940 -20.85 41.63 -49.78
N GLU A 941 -21.46 42.61 -50.47
CA GLU A 941 -21.87 43.88 -49.84
C GLU A 941 -22.97 43.72 -48.77
N THR A 942 -23.86 42.73 -48.92
CA THR A 942 -24.90 42.46 -47.90
C THR A 942 -24.42 41.68 -46.69
N LEU A 943 -23.26 41.00 -46.77
CA LEU A 943 -22.69 40.28 -45.62
C LEU A 943 -21.98 41.24 -44.67
N GLU A 944 -21.32 42.29 -45.19
CA GLU A 944 -20.67 43.32 -44.38
C GLU A 944 -21.64 44.23 -43.61
N THR A 945 -22.95 44.13 -43.86
CA THR A 945 -23.98 44.99 -43.22
C THR A 945 -24.91 44.25 -42.26
N GLN A 946 -24.73 42.94 -42.06
CA GLN A 946 -25.48 42.16 -41.05
C GLN A 946 -24.62 41.65 -39.89
N GLU A 947 -23.34 42.01 -39.85
CA GLU A 947 -22.46 41.85 -38.69
C GLU A 947 -21.93 43.24 -38.25
N ILE A 948 -22.82 44.02 -37.62
CA ILE A 948 -22.49 45.04 -36.61
C ILE A 948 -23.46 44.87 -35.46
#